data_AF-A0A091I7F0-F1
#
_entry.id   AF-A0A091I7F0-F1
#
_cell.length_a   1.000
_cell.length_b   1.000
_cell.length_c   1.000
_cell.angle_alpha   90.00
_cell.angle_beta   90.00
_cell.angle_gamma   90.00
#
_symmetry.space_group_name_H-M   'P 1'
#
loop_
_entity.id
_entity.type
_entity.pdbx_description
1 polymer ?
#
loop_
_entity_poly.entity_id
_entity_poly.type
_entity_poly.pdbx_seq_one_letter_code
_entity_poly.pdbx_strand_id
1 'polypeptide(L)'
;APSLPPRSREIQEEELRRFASRVAALLQAPNPGPEAVDCLQRLHLTIAATKYPRKLDGKFVELLKTMLCSSKSPEQIQVLCAAILREMSPCNDLTLSCDEIQDTKLLSLVSSILLAQGNEADVSAVGQHVVRVLERKLPEGQNARSLLPVLSNVISVLPESFTEEQTDAINKKLAEWLRYASIQQGVGQTSGGFFSKSRSRQPSPVTEVDGAIATDFFTVLSVGQHYTQDQWLNVQAFSMLRNWLLCYGGKGTKLPNSGDRSGLEKPGMAMVSTAAPSGHLLPPKEHLQEKAFEYCQRLIEQSSRRPLKKDDGDLQKACLIEAVKIMDIICKQNSSYVSRAVSFLKILHGRICGDATYARVLLPIAQFFLNHSKMAAVDCSGIYKHLFSDIPAQLFHNPSLAFEFLQFCKDNSQLFTEASSIFRQSFPNLFKFLAWNSPPLISEFVDLLPFLLDAGTAVEIFHLLLDLPCLTAALDIQLRSSALPTSEKSSCNPAMKPATCLEAFHHPLYKNPFEYLLRTKSAPEDAPERLIPLRQLLGSLASSPRVVQCAETVPVLLELFFRVVVEFADKGLINQLVVLLLQRSDQLYEIPAFKDDVYRVLSSQLVVLCKLHPALIVELSSEILEFSGTVSNIQDKEAIFIHLVWAIGEFLSVSCDKRCTGEQITRFFETLEVVLFEITQLRPVASTPHYPPCAITALMVTLAKLAARSQDLIPRVSIFLSKMKTFVQNPAVTSVYCKEDLEEILTRATELMNLLKMPSLAHFVFTPPVGVASTGFQREVTDTLPSALGIVTRLLQPAPGFVPG
;
A
#
# COMPACT_ATOMS: atom_id res chain seq x y z
N ALA A 1 23.24 -6.94 -10.23
CA ALA A 1 23.95 -5.73 -10.67
C ALA A 1 25.27 -5.64 -9.90
N PRO A 2 26.44 -5.51 -10.53
CA PRO A 2 27.66 -5.18 -9.82
C PRO A 2 27.60 -3.71 -9.39
N SER A 3 28.08 -3.43 -8.18
CA SER A 3 28.13 -2.11 -7.56
C SER A 3 28.95 -1.12 -8.39
N LEU A 4 28.30 -0.05 -8.88
CA LEU A 4 28.98 1.10 -9.48
C LEU A 4 29.71 1.92 -8.39
N PRO A 5 30.94 2.41 -8.66
CA PRO A 5 31.69 3.22 -7.70
C PRO A 5 31.05 4.62 -7.53
N PRO A 6 31.11 5.22 -6.33
CA PRO A 6 30.49 6.52 -6.00
C PRO A 6 31.00 7.71 -6.83
N ARG A 7 32.13 7.57 -7.56
CA ARG A 7 32.71 8.62 -8.41
C ARG A 7 31.92 8.92 -9.69
N SER A 8 30.98 8.10 -10.11
CA SER A 8 30.23 8.32 -11.37
C SER A 8 29.04 9.29 -11.22
N ARG A 9 28.71 9.76 -10.01
CA ARG A 9 27.55 10.64 -9.76
C ARG A 9 27.83 12.13 -9.97
N GLU A 10 29.09 12.56 -10.10
CA GLU A 10 29.49 13.97 -10.15
C GLU A 10 30.50 14.30 -11.28
N ILE A 11 30.33 13.77 -12.48
CA ILE A 11 31.12 14.24 -13.64
C ILE A 11 30.63 15.64 -14.04
N GLN A 12 31.53 16.63 -14.11
CA GLN A 12 31.21 18.00 -14.54
C GLN A 12 30.85 18.05 -16.04
N GLU A 13 30.04 19.02 -16.46
CA GLU A 13 29.57 19.13 -17.85
C GLU A 13 30.72 19.32 -18.86
N GLU A 14 31.79 20.02 -18.46
CA GLU A 14 32.99 20.19 -19.28
C GLU A 14 33.77 18.89 -19.48
N GLU A 15 33.84 18.05 -18.45
CA GLU A 15 34.48 16.74 -18.53
C GLU A 15 33.69 15.80 -19.45
N LEU A 16 32.36 15.87 -19.39
CA LEU A 16 31.49 15.13 -20.31
C LEU A 16 31.69 15.57 -21.76
N ARG A 17 31.81 16.89 -22.03
CA ARG A 17 32.10 17.39 -23.40
C ARG A 17 33.46 16.93 -23.90
N ARG A 18 34.51 17.00 -23.06
CA ARG A 18 35.85 16.49 -23.43
C ARG A 18 35.80 14.99 -23.71
N PHE A 19 35.12 14.22 -22.87
CA PHE A 19 34.96 12.79 -23.07
C PHE A 19 34.19 12.47 -24.36
N ALA A 20 33.06 13.14 -24.62
CA ALA A 20 32.29 13.00 -25.85
C ALA A 20 33.11 13.34 -27.10
N SER A 21 33.95 14.38 -27.05
CA SER A 21 34.85 14.73 -28.17
C SER A 21 35.89 13.64 -28.47
N ARG A 22 36.41 12.96 -27.45
CA ARG A 22 37.30 11.81 -27.61
C ARG A 22 36.56 10.63 -28.24
N VAL A 23 35.33 10.35 -27.81
CA VAL A 23 34.50 9.30 -28.42
C VAL A 23 34.19 9.63 -29.89
N ALA A 24 33.90 10.90 -30.20
CA ALA A 24 33.65 11.35 -31.57
C ALA A 24 34.84 11.07 -32.50
N ALA A 25 36.06 11.36 -32.05
CA ALA A 25 37.28 11.09 -32.81
C ALA A 25 37.48 9.58 -33.08
N LEU A 26 37.13 8.72 -32.12
CA LEU A 26 37.22 7.27 -32.26
C LEU A 26 36.16 6.69 -33.21
N LEU A 27 34.95 7.29 -33.24
CA LEU A 27 33.86 6.87 -34.13
C LEU A 27 34.09 7.29 -35.59
N GLN A 28 34.81 8.38 -35.82
CA GLN A 28 35.18 8.86 -37.16
C GLN A 28 36.35 8.08 -37.79
N ALA A 29 36.99 7.19 -37.04
CA ALA A 29 38.04 6.34 -37.57
C ALA A 29 37.48 5.30 -38.58
N PRO A 30 38.24 4.93 -39.63
CA PRO A 30 37.75 4.09 -40.72
C PRO A 30 37.31 2.67 -40.30
N ASN A 31 37.80 2.18 -39.15
CA ASN A 31 37.32 0.96 -38.48
C ASN A 31 37.24 1.22 -36.97
N PRO A 32 36.05 1.51 -36.41
CA PRO A 32 35.92 1.70 -34.97
C PRO A 32 36.17 0.37 -34.25
N GLY A 33 37.31 0.31 -33.53
CA GLY A 33 37.77 -0.89 -32.82
C GLY A 33 37.12 -1.11 -31.45
N PRO A 34 37.59 -2.08 -30.67
CA PRO A 34 37.04 -2.40 -29.33
C PRO A 34 37.15 -1.22 -28.35
N GLU A 35 38.10 -0.31 -28.53
CA GLU A 35 38.23 0.90 -27.72
C GLU A 35 37.04 1.87 -27.91
N ALA A 36 36.48 1.96 -29.13
CA ALA A 36 35.28 2.77 -29.38
C ALA A 36 34.05 2.20 -28.65
N VAL A 37 33.95 0.87 -28.58
CA VAL A 37 32.88 0.16 -27.86
C VAL A 37 32.97 0.41 -26.36
N ASP A 38 34.16 0.27 -25.74
CA ASP A 38 34.36 0.55 -24.31
C ASP A 38 34.03 2.02 -23.98
N CYS A 39 34.49 2.96 -24.80
CA CYS A 39 34.19 4.37 -24.61
C CYS A 39 32.69 4.68 -24.73
N LEU A 40 31.99 4.06 -25.68
CA LEU A 40 30.53 4.19 -25.81
C LEU A 40 29.77 3.57 -24.63
N GLN A 41 30.21 2.41 -24.12
CA GLN A 41 29.61 1.79 -22.93
C GLN A 41 29.76 2.69 -21.71
N ARG A 42 30.95 3.26 -21.50
CA ARG A 42 31.22 4.20 -20.40
C ARG A 42 30.40 5.48 -20.56
N LEU A 43 30.22 5.96 -21.78
CA LEU A 43 29.36 7.11 -22.06
C LEU A 43 27.89 6.82 -21.74
N HIS A 44 27.36 5.68 -22.18
CA HIS A 44 26.00 5.24 -21.87
C HIS A 44 25.76 5.15 -20.36
N LEU A 45 26.66 4.50 -19.61
CA LEU A 45 26.58 4.41 -18.15
C LEU A 45 26.64 5.78 -17.47
N THR A 46 27.46 6.70 -17.99
CA THR A 46 27.59 8.06 -17.45
C THR A 46 26.30 8.85 -17.62
N ILE A 47 25.61 8.70 -18.74
CA ILE A 47 24.34 9.37 -19.01
C ILE A 47 23.22 8.75 -18.14
N ALA A 48 23.13 7.41 -18.12
CA ALA A 48 22.10 6.68 -17.39
C ALA A 48 22.21 6.81 -15.85
N ALA A 49 23.41 7.02 -15.30
CA ALA A 49 23.63 7.06 -13.85
C ALA A 49 23.29 8.41 -13.18
N THR A 50 22.69 9.36 -13.90
CA THR A 50 22.53 10.74 -13.42
C THR A 50 21.07 11.09 -13.12
N LYS A 51 20.84 11.83 -12.03
CA LYS A 51 19.50 12.24 -11.57
C LYS A 51 18.86 13.30 -12.48
N TYR A 52 19.64 13.93 -13.35
CA TYR A 52 19.20 15.02 -14.23
C TYR A 52 19.56 14.70 -15.68
N PRO A 53 18.67 15.02 -16.65
CA PRO A 53 18.94 14.81 -18.07
C PRO A 53 20.13 15.67 -18.51
N ARG A 54 21.22 15.01 -18.92
CA ARG A 54 22.41 15.69 -19.46
C ARG A 54 22.24 15.85 -20.96
N LYS A 55 22.59 17.01 -21.52
CA LYS A 55 22.55 17.25 -22.97
C LYS A 55 23.94 17.03 -23.58
N LEU A 56 23.97 16.32 -24.71
CA LEU A 56 25.16 16.16 -25.55
C LEU A 56 25.11 17.23 -26.64
N ASP A 57 26.27 17.58 -27.18
CA ASP A 57 26.36 18.54 -28.29
C ASP A 57 25.63 18.01 -29.54
N GLY A 58 24.89 18.87 -30.24
CA GLY A 58 24.07 18.49 -31.40
C GLY A 58 24.89 17.86 -32.54
N LYS A 59 26.14 18.29 -32.72
CA LYS A 59 27.05 17.66 -33.71
C LYS A 59 27.40 16.22 -33.36
N PHE A 60 27.50 15.93 -32.07
CA PHE A 60 27.76 14.56 -31.59
C PHE A 60 26.51 13.69 -31.69
N VAL A 61 25.33 14.25 -31.45
CA VAL A 61 24.03 13.57 -31.67
C VAL A 61 23.89 13.15 -33.15
N GLU A 62 24.20 14.03 -34.09
CA GLU A 62 24.20 13.70 -35.53
C GLU A 62 25.27 12.65 -35.89
N LEU A 63 26.44 12.66 -35.23
CA LEU A 63 27.43 11.59 -35.41
C LEU A 63 26.90 10.23 -34.92
N LEU A 64 26.22 10.17 -33.78
CA LEU A 64 25.62 8.93 -33.28
C LEU A 64 24.52 8.42 -34.22
N LYS A 65 23.71 9.32 -34.79
CA LYS A 65 22.68 9.02 -35.78
C LYS A 65 23.26 8.47 -37.08
N THR A 66 24.28 9.12 -37.64
CA THR A 66 24.94 8.65 -38.85
C THR A 66 25.60 7.28 -38.66
N MET A 67 26.20 7.04 -37.49
CA MET A 67 26.75 5.73 -37.14
C MET A 67 25.66 4.67 -36.96
N LEU A 68 24.51 5.01 -36.38
CA LEU A 68 23.37 4.10 -36.25
C LEU A 68 22.81 3.66 -37.60
N CYS A 69 22.62 4.58 -38.54
CA CYS A 69 22.03 4.31 -39.85
C CYS A 69 23.02 3.75 -40.89
N SER A 70 24.32 3.69 -40.58
CA SER A 70 25.35 3.19 -41.49
C SER A 70 25.40 1.68 -41.53
N SER A 71 25.20 1.08 -42.71
CA SER A 71 25.32 -0.36 -42.95
C SER A 71 26.73 -0.93 -42.76
N LYS A 72 27.75 -0.06 -42.67
CA LYS A 72 29.16 -0.45 -42.47
C LYS A 72 29.57 -0.52 -40.99
N SER A 73 28.71 -0.08 -40.08
CA SER A 73 29.02 -0.04 -38.66
C SER A 73 28.80 -1.41 -37.99
N PRO A 74 29.66 -1.81 -37.03
CA PRO A 74 29.43 -3.02 -36.24
C PRO A 74 28.12 -2.97 -35.44
N GLU A 75 27.39 -4.09 -35.34
CA GLU A 75 26.10 -4.18 -34.63
C GLU A 75 26.18 -3.65 -33.19
N GLN A 76 27.27 -3.95 -32.48
CA GLN A 76 27.46 -3.52 -31.10
C GLN A 76 27.55 -1.99 -30.95
N ILE A 77 28.11 -1.30 -31.95
CA ILE A 77 28.19 0.16 -31.97
C ILE A 77 26.82 0.75 -32.27
N GLN A 78 26.07 0.18 -33.23
CA GLN A 78 24.69 0.61 -33.53
C GLN A 78 23.79 0.51 -32.29
N VAL A 79 23.87 -0.60 -31.56
CA VAL A 79 23.09 -0.80 -30.32
C VAL A 79 23.45 0.23 -29.25
N LEU A 80 24.73 0.51 -29.05
CA LEU A 80 25.18 1.50 -28.07
C LEU A 80 24.80 2.93 -28.47
N CYS A 81 24.91 3.28 -29.75
CA CYS A 81 24.43 4.56 -30.28
C CYS A 81 22.92 4.71 -30.02
N ALA A 82 22.12 3.68 -30.31
CA ALA A 82 20.68 3.70 -30.05
C ALA A 82 20.35 3.82 -28.56
N ALA A 83 21.06 3.09 -27.69
CA ALA A 83 20.87 3.17 -26.24
C ALA A 83 21.20 4.57 -25.69
N ILE A 84 22.29 5.19 -26.16
CA ILE A 84 22.65 6.57 -25.77
C ILE A 84 21.57 7.55 -26.26
N LEU A 85 21.18 7.49 -27.54
CA LEU A 85 20.16 8.39 -28.09
C LEU A 85 18.81 8.23 -27.39
N ARG A 86 18.44 7.01 -26.98
CA ARG A 86 17.20 6.74 -26.23
C ARG A 86 17.21 7.34 -24.83
N GLU A 87 18.31 7.23 -24.08
CA GLU A 87 18.44 7.84 -22.74
C GLU A 87 18.43 9.39 -22.79
N MET A 88 18.78 9.94 -23.95
CA MET A 88 18.79 11.39 -24.22
C MET A 88 17.43 11.94 -24.65
N SER A 89 16.46 11.07 -24.97
CA SER A 89 15.12 11.48 -25.40
C SER A 89 14.30 12.02 -24.21
N PRO A 90 13.47 13.06 -24.39
CA PRO A 90 13.21 13.79 -25.64
C PRO A 90 14.30 14.81 -26.01
N CYS A 91 14.63 14.92 -27.30
CA CYS A 91 15.70 15.76 -27.82
C CYS A 91 15.31 16.44 -29.15
N ASN A 92 15.22 17.77 -29.16
CA ASN A 92 14.81 18.55 -30.34
C ASN A 92 15.79 18.45 -31.51
N ASP A 93 17.06 18.15 -31.24
CA ASP A 93 18.10 18.04 -32.27
C ASP A 93 18.06 16.67 -32.99
N LEU A 94 17.17 15.76 -32.57
CA LEU A 94 17.06 14.41 -33.11
C LEU A 94 15.84 14.26 -34.01
N THR A 95 16.10 14.22 -35.32
CA THR A 95 15.09 13.89 -36.35
C THR A 95 15.40 12.54 -36.98
N LEU A 96 14.49 11.57 -36.84
CA LEU A 96 14.61 10.22 -37.39
C LEU A 96 13.29 9.84 -38.09
N SER A 97 13.37 9.03 -39.15
CA SER A 97 12.21 8.46 -39.83
C SER A 97 12.34 6.95 -39.93
N CYS A 98 11.22 6.24 -39.79
CA CYS A 98 11.16 4.78 -39.93
C CYS A 98 10.72 4.33 -41.33
N ASP A 99 10.21 5.22 -42.20
CA ASP A 99 9.49 4.81 -43.42
C ASP A 99 10.35 4.11 -44.47
N GLU A 100 11.64 4.41 -44.52
CA GLU A 100 12.57 3.89 -45.54
C GLU A 100 13.38 2.67 -45.04
N ILE A 101 13.24 2.28 -43.77
CA ILE A 101 14.09 1.25 -43.14
C ILE A 101 13.55 -0.15 -43.43
N GLN A 102 14.27 -0.91 -44.26
CA GLN A 102 13.90 -2.30 -44.58
C GLN A 102 14.53 -3.36 -43.66
N ASP A 103 15.59 -3.02 -42.93
CA ASP A 103 16.23 -3.94 -41.99
C ASP A 103 15.47 -3.97 -40.66
N THR A 104 14.98 -5.15 -40.26
CA THR A 104 14.18 -5.34 -39.05
C THR A 104 14.98 -5.08 -37.76
N LYS A 105 16.30 -5.27 -37.76
CA LYS A 105 17.14 -4.95 -36.60
C LYS A 105 17.30 -3.45 -36.45
N LEU A 106 17.69 -2.76 -37.51
CA LEU A 106 17.81 -1.30 -37.53
C LEU A 106 16.48 -0.62 -37.22
N LEU A 107 15.38 -1.12 -37.79
CA LEU A 107 14.03 -0.62 -37.51
C LEU A 107 13.71 -0.73 -36.02
N SER A 108 14.06 -1.84 -35.36
CA SER A 108 13.85 -2.01 -33.92
C SER A 108 14.63 -1.00 -33.08
N LEU A 109 15.89 -0.75 -33.44
CA LEU A 109 16.74 0.24 -32.77
C LEU A 109 16.20 1.66 -32.94
N VAL A 110 15.87 2.07 -34.17
CA VAL A 110 15.29 3.39 -34.46
C VAL A 110 13.93 3.57 -33.79
N SER A 111 13.08 2.53 -33.82
CA SER A 111 11.78 2.55 -33.15
C SER A 111 11.92 2.78 -31.64
N SER A 112 12.94 2.17 -31.00
CA SER A 112 13.17 2.37 -29.56
C SER A 112 13.51 3.81 -29.19
N ILE A 113 14.10 4.58 -30.11
CA ILE A 113 14.43 5.99 -29.94
C ILE A 113 13.20 6.86 -30.17
N LEU A 114 12.46 6.60 -31.27
CA LEU A 114 11.23 7.33 -31.62
C LEU A 114 10.15 7.16 -30.53
N LEU A 115 9.98 5.96 -30.00
CA LEU A 115 9.08 5.71 -28.87
C LEU A 115 9.48 6.50 -27.62
N ALA A 116 10.79 6.69 -27.37
CA ALA A 116 11.28 7.46 -26.23
C ALA A 116 11.16 8.99 -26.41
N GLN A 117 11.02 9.48 -27.66
CA GLN A 117 10.73 10.90 -27.92
C GLN A 117 9.30 11.27 -27.49
N GLY A 118 8.37 10.30 -27.46
CA GLY A 118 7.01 10.50 -26.97
C GLY A 118 6.09 11.31 -27.89
N ASN A 119 6.49 11.57 -29.13
CA ASN A 119 5.66 12.25 -30.13
C ASN A 119 4.64 11.26 -30.73
N GLU A 120 3.34 11.53 -30.57
CA GLU A 120 2.26 10.65 -31.04
C GLU A 120 2.33 10.32 -32.53
N ALA A 121 2.73 11.29 -33.36
CA ALA A 121 2.86 11.09 -34.81
C ALA A 121 3.95 10.06 -35.15
N ASP A 122 5.10 10.15 -34.47
CA ASP A 122 6.22 9.23 -34.67
C ASP A 122 5.88 7.82 -34.15
N VAL A 123 5.18 7.72 -33.02
CA VAL A 123 4.70 6.44 -32.45
C VAL A 123 3.72 5.76 -33.42
N SER A 124 2.78 6.52 -33.99
CA SER A 124 1.83 5.98 -34.98
C SER A 124 2.54 5.54 -36.27
N ALA A 125 3.48 6.35 -36.78
CA ALA A 125 4.26 6.01 -37.98
C ALA A 125 5.07 4.72 -37.78
N VAL A 126 5.74 4.57 -36.63
CA VAL A 126 6.45 3.35 -36.24
C VAL A 126 5.50 2.16 -36.22
N GLY A 127 4.36 2.30 -35.56
CA GLY A 127 3.34 1.25 -35.50
C GLY A 127 2.91 0.79 -36.90
N GLN A 128 2.48 1.74 -37.74
CA GLN A 128 2.01 1.45 -39.11
C GLN A 128 3.11 0.82 -39.97
N HIS A 129 4.35 1.25 -39.83
CA HIS A 129 5.48 0.67 -40.55
C HIS A 129 5.77 -0.77 -40.09
N VAL A 130 5.77 -1.03 -38.78
CA VAL A 130 5.97 -2.37 -38.22
C VAL A 130 4.87 -3.33 -38.68
N VAL A 131 3.60 -2.92 -38.67
CA VAL A 131 2.49 -3.75 -39.18
C VAL A 131 2.69 -4.07 -40.66
N ARG A 132 3.01 -3.07 -41.49
CA ARG A 132 3.30 -3.27 -42.93
C ARG A 132 4.44 -4.27 -43.16
N VAL A 133 5.47 -4.28 -42.32
CA VAL A 133 6.59 -5.22 -42.42
C VAL A 133 6.18 -6.63 -41.97
N LEU A 134 5.37 -6.76 -40.92
CA LEU A 134 4.87 -8.04 -40.42
C LEU A 134 3.86 -8.71 -41.35
N GLU A 135 3.10 -7.94 -42.13
CA GLU A 135 2.18 -8.45 -43.16
C GLU A 135 2.91 -9.06 -44.37
N ARG A 136 4.10 -8.53 -44.69
CA ARG A 136 4.89 -8.97 -45.85
C ARG A 136 5.65 -10.26 -45.56
N LYS A 137 5.92 -11.03 -46.61
CA LYS A 137 6.92 -12.11 -46.53
C LYS A 137 8.30 -11.46 -46.43
N LEU A 138 8.98 -11.69 -45.29
CA LEU A 138 10.32 -11.18 -45.04
C LEU A 138 11.34 -11.83 -46.00
N PRO A 139 12.36 -11.07 -46.47
CA PRO A 139 13.49 -11.60 -47.24
C PRO A 139 14.25 -12.70 -46.49
N GLU A 140 14.87 -13.63 -47.22
CA GLU A 140 15.72 -14.68 -46.64
C GLU A 140 16.85 -14.07 -45.79
N GLY A 141 16.89 -14.43 -44.49
CA GLY A 141 17.89 -13.93 -43.54
C GLY A 141 17.41 -12.81 -42.59
N GLN A 142 16.29 -12.15 -42.89
CA GLN A 142 15.66 -11.20 -41.96
C GLN A 142 14.67 -11.89 -41.02
N ASN A 143 14.55 -11.39 -39.79
CA ASN A 143 13.65 -11.98 -38.79
C ASN A 143 12.70 -10.95 -38.18
N ALA A 144 11.48 -11.38 -37.88
CA ALA A 144 10.45 -10.56 -37.24
C ALA A 144 10.62 -10.46 -35.70
N ARG A 145 11.64 -11.12 -35.12
CA ARG A 145 11.81 -11.28 -33.67
C ARG A 145 11.97 -9.95 -32.95
N SER A 146 12.56 -8.95 -33.61
CA SER A 146 12.80 -7.63 -33.03
C SER A 146 11.57 -6.70 -33.11
N LEU A 147 10.53 -7.09 -33.86
CA LEU A 147 9.41 -6.22 -34.21
C LEU A 147 8.19 -6.38 -33.28
N LEU A 148 7.90 -7.58 -32.78
CA LEU A 148 6.80 -7.78 -31.81
C LEU A 148 6.99 -6.97 -30.51
N PRO A 149 8.19 -6.91 -29.91
CA PRO A 149 8.41 -6.05 -28.73
C PRO A 149 8.19 -4.56 -29.05
N VAL A 150 8.53 -4.11 -30.26
CA VAL A 150 8.25 -2.74 -30.70
C VAL A 150 6.75 -2.51 -30.78
N LEU A 151 6.01 -3.42 -31.40
CA LEU A 151 4.55 -3.36 -31.48
C LEU A 151 3.92 -3.34 -30.07
N SER A 152 4.41 -4.17 -29.15
CA SER A 152 3.99 -4.18 -27.75
C SER A 152 4.22 -2.84 -27.04
N ASN A 153 5.32 -2.16 -27.34
CA ASN A 153 5.60 -0.83 -26.77
C ASN A 153 4.71 0.25 -27.41
N VAL A 154 4.47 0.18 -28.72
CA VAL A 154 3.55 1.10 -29.42
C VAL A 154 2.16 1.06 -28.79
N ILE A 155 1.58 -0.13 -28.60
CA ILE A 155 0.23 -0.26 -28.00
C ILE A 155 0.18 0.16 -26.53
N SER A 156 1.32 0.11 -25.82
CA SER A 156 1.41 0.55 -24.42
C SER A 156 1.45 2.07 -24.30
N VAL A 157 2.03 2.76 -25.30
CA VAL A 157 2.15 4.23 -25.33
C VAL A 157 0.92 4.87 -25.97
N LEU A 158 0.43 4.32 -27.09
CA LEU A 158 -0.72 4.84 -27.84
C LEU A 158 -1.74 3.71 -28.09
N PRO A 159 -2.63 3.43 -27.12
CA PRO A 159 -3.73 2.48 -27.32
C PRO A 159 -4.62 2.94 -28.49
N GLU A 160 -5.08 2.02 -29.33
CA GLU A 160 -5.99 2.29 -30.46
C GLU A 160 -5.36 2.98 -31.69
N SER A 161 -4.04 2.91 -31.86
CA SER A 161 -3.32 3.51 -33.00
C SER A 161 -3.54 2.84 -34.36
N PHE A 162 -4.26 1.71 -34.43
CA PHE A 162 -4.33 0.85 -35.61
C PHE A 162 -5.73 0.84 -36.22
N THR A 163 -5.79 0.72 -37.54
CA THR A 163 -7.05 0.52 -38.27
C THR A 163 -7.59 -0.90 -38.04
N GLU A 164 -8.87 -1.11 -38.35
CA GLU A 164 -9.50 -2.43 -38.25
C GLU A 164 -8.79 -3.48 -39.13
N GLU A 165 -8.42 -3.10 -40.35
CA GLU A 165 -7.68 -3.97 -41.29
C GLU A 165 -6.31 -4.39 -40.73
N GLN A 166 -5.56 -3.43 -40.18
CA GLN A 166 -4.25 -3.68 -39.55
C GLN A 166 -4.39 -4.58 -38.32
N THR A 167 -5.42 -4.34 -37.52
CA THR A 167 -5.74 -5.14 -36.33
C THR A 167 -6.07 -6.58 -36.74
N ASP A 168 -6.86 -6.77 -37.79
CA ASP A 168 -7.22 -8.09 -38.31
C ASP A 168 -6.04 -8.85 -38.90
N ALA A 169 -5.13 -8.17 -39.59
CA ALA A 169 -3.91 -8.78 -40.10
C ALA A 169 -3.02 -9.30 -38.97
N ILE A 170 -2.84 -8.51 -37.91
CA ILE A 170 -2.08 -8.93 -36.73
C ILE A 170 -2.82 -10.03 -35.96
N ASN A 171 -4.15 -9.97 -35.82
CA ASN A 171 -4.94 -11.03 -35.19
C ASN A 171 -4.72 -12.39 -35.85
N LYS A 172 -4.72 -12.43 -37.19
CA LYS A 172 -4.41 -13.65 -37.96
C LYS A 172 -3.00 -14.16 -37.65
N LYS A 173 -2.01 -13.28 -37.66
CA LYS A 173 -0.60 -13.64 -37.39
C LYS A 173 -0.38 -14.16 -35.97
N LEU A 174 -0.97 -13.51 -34.97
CA LEU A 174 -0.90 -13.96 -33.58
C LEU A 174 -1.54 -15.34 -33.43
N ALA A 175 -2.71 -15.57 -34.02
CA ALA A 175 -3.37 -16.88 -34.00
C ALA A 175 -2.52 -17.97 -34.68
N GLU A 176 -1.90 -17.64 -35.83
CA GLU A 176 -0.98 -18.52 -36.55
C GLU A 176 0.23 -18.90 -35.69
N TRP A 177 0.90 -17.92 -35.08
CA TRP A 177 2.10 -18.15 -34.26
C TRP A 177 1.80 -18.93 -32.99
N LEU A 178 0.65 -18.70 -32.36
CA LEU A 178 0.23 -19.45 -31.16
C LEU A 178 -0.06 -20.92 -31.48
N ARG A 179 -0.67 -21.23 -32.63
CA ARG A 179 -1.15 -22.59 -32.94
C ARG A 179 -0.16 -23.45 -33.73
N TYR A 180 0.59 -22.86 -34.67
CA TYR A 180 1.32 -23.63 -35.69
C TYR A 180 2.85 -23.54 -35.59
N ALA A 181 3.38 -23.17 -34.42
CA ALA A 181 4.82 -23.24 -34.18
C ALA A 181 5.33 -24.70 -34.16
N SER A 182 6.52 -24.89 -34.71
CA SER A 182 7.22 -26.16 -34.90
C SER A 182 7.49 -26.85 -33.57
N ILE A 183 7.38 -28.18 -33.58
CA ILE A 183 7.69 -29.06 -32.44
C ILE A 183 9.10 -29.66 -32.62
N GLN A 184 9.80 -29.34 -33.72
CA GLN A 184 11.18 -29.75 -33.97
C GLN A 184 12.14 -28.63 -33.54
N GLN A 185 13.25 -28.99 -32.91
CA GLN A 185 14.29 -28.04 -32.53
C GLN A 185 15.02 -27.50 -33.77
N GLY A 186 15.59 -26.31 -33.63
CA GLY A 186 16.49 -25.77 -34.63
C GLY A 186 17.79 -26.57 -34.74
N VAL A 187 18.45 -26.48 -35.89
CA VAL A 187 19.79 -27.06 -36.07
C VAL A 187 20.79 -26.22 -35.27
N GLY A 188 21.45 -26.81 -34.28
CA GLY A 188 22.52 -26.15 -33.54
C GLY A 188 23.71 -25.86 -34.45
N GLN A 189 24.30 -24.65 -34.35
CA GLN A 189 25.57 -24.35 -34.99
C GLN A 189 26.65 -25.20 -34.33
N THR A 190 27.17 -26.20 -35.04
CA THR A 190 28.30 -27.00 -34.55
C THR A 190 29.51 -26.08 -34.41
N SER A 191 29.99 -25.91 -33.18
CA SER A 191 31.32 -25.36 -32.92
C SER A 191 32.35 -26.25 -33.64
N GLY A 192 33.17 -25.63 -34.49
CA GLY A 192 34.06 -26.31 -35.43
C GLY A 192 35.08 -27.22 -34.73
N GLY A 193 34.77 -28.51 -34.66
CA GLY A 193 35.70 -29.58 -34.36
C GLY A 193 36.02 -30.34 -35.64
N PHE A 194 37.29 -30.34 -36.05
CA PHE A 194 37.81 -30.80 -37.35
C PHE A 194 37.60 -32.31 -37.68
N PHE A 195 36.89 -33.08 -36.83
CA PHE A 195 36.78 -34.55 -36.97
C PHE A 195 35.37 -35.16 -36.87
N SER A 196 34.27 -34.40 -36.80
CA SER A 196 32.94 -35.00 -36.88
C SER A 196 32.38 -34.95 -38.30
N LYS A 197 32.50 -36.04 -39.07
CA LYS A 197 31.71 -36.26 -40.30
C LYS A 197 30.22 -36.18 -39.94
N SER A 198 29.52 -35.17 -40.44
CA SER A 198 28.11 -34.92 -40.18
C SER A 198 27.25 -36.00 -40.86
N ARG A 199 26.74 -36.96 -40.09
CA ARG A 199 25.40 -37.49 -40.41
C ARG A 199 24.43 -36.35 -40.12
N SER A 200 23.60 -36.00 -41.09
CA SER A 200 22.46 -35.09 -40.91
C SER A 200 21.57 -35.63 -39.78
N ARG A 201 21.87 -35.24 -38.54
CA ARG A 201 21.08 -35.60 -37.37
C ARG A 201 19.75 -34.88 -37.57
N GLN A 202 18.68 -35.65 -37.79
CA GLN A 202 17.33 -35.11 -37.83
C GLN A 202 17.15 -34.20 -36.61
N PRO A 203 16.60 -32.98 -36.79
CA PRO A 203 16.39 -32.07 -35.67
C PRO A 203 15.61 -32.81 -34.59
N SER A 204 16.09 -32.75 -33.34
CA SER A 204 15.45 -33.44 -32.23
C SER A 204 14.13 -32.77 -31.91
N PRO A 205 13.10 -33.51 -31.47
CA PRO A 205 11.85 -32.89 -31.05
C PRO A 205 12.07 -32.04 -29.79
N VAL A 206 11.25 -31.03 -29.58
CA VAL A 206 11.15 -30.32 -28.30
C VAL A 206 10.52 -31.24 -27.26
N THR A 207 10.87 -31.02 -25.99
CA THR A 207 10.33 -31.77 -24.87
C THR A 207 9.37 -30.91 -24.06
N GLU A 208 8.55 -31.54 -23.25
CA GLU A 208 7.80 -30.93 -22.15
C GLU A 208 8.75 -30.64 -20.97
N VAL A 209 8.26 -29.93 -19.95
CA VAL A 209 9.05 -29.57 -18.74
C VAL A 209 9.53 -30.77 -17.92
N ASP A 210 8.90 -31.94 -18.09
CA ASP A 210 9.26 -33.22 -17.45
C ASP A 210 10.24 -34.06 -18.29
N GLY A 211 10.62 -33.57 -19.48
CA GLY A 211 11.49 -34.27 -20.43
C GLY A 211 10.76 -35.23 -21.38
N ALA A 212 9.44 -35.39 -21.28
CA ALA A 212 8.67 -36.16 -22.26
C ALA A 212 8.67 -35.45 -23.62
N ILE A 213 8.55 -36.20 -24.72
CA ILE A 213 8.45 -35.59 -26.05
C ILE A 213 7.12 -34.82 -26.16
N ALA A 214 7.16 -33.58 -26.66
CA ALA A 214 5.95 -32.80 -26.89
C ALA A 214 5.14 -33.42 -28.05
N THR A 215 3.87 -33.71 -27.81
CA THR A 215 3.00 -34.43 -28.77
C THR A 215 1.92 -33.56 -29.42
N ASP A 216 1.60 -32.42 -28.81
CA ASP A 216 0.64 -31.44 -29.34
C ASP A 216 1.41 -30.23 -29.91
N PHE A 217 0.85 -29.03 -29.91
CA PHE A 217 1.54 -27.83 -30.41
C PHE A 217 2.55 -27.24 -29.41
N PHE A 218 3.51 -26.49 -29.95
CA PHE A 218 4.55 -25.79 -29.18
C PHE A 218 3.97 -24.66 -28.32
N THR A 219 4.48 -24.55 -27.09
CA THR A 219 4.14 -23.47 -26.16
C THR A 219 5.39 -22.89 -25.49
N VAL A 220 5.24 -21.81 -24.73
CA VAL A 220 6.31 -21.24 -23.90
C VAL A 220 6.87 -22.22 -22.84
N LEU A 221 6.14 -23.29 -22.51
CA LEU A 221 6.61 -24.36 -21.61
C LEU A 221 7.29 -25.52 -22.35
N SER A 222 7.42 -25.44 -23.67
CA SER A 222 8.20 -26.40 -24.45
C SER A 222 9.71 -26.12 -24.33
N VAL A 223 10.46 -27.15 -23.95
CA VAL A 223 11.89 -27.10 -23.69
C VAL A 223 12.67 -27.57 -24.92
N GLY A 224 13.62 -26.76 -25.38
CA GLY A 224 14.53 -27.07 -26.48
C GLY A 224 15.91 -26.47 -26.27
N GLN A 225 16.93 -27.01 -26.93
CA GLN A 225 18.28 -26.44 -26.88
C GLN A 225 18.44 -25.27 -27.86
N HIS A 226 17.79 -25.35 -29.01
CA HIS A 226 17.83 -24.34 -30.05
C HIS A 226 16.41 -24.09 -30.56
N TYR A 227 15.93 -22.86 -30.44
CA TYR A 227 14.59 -22.48 -30.86
C TYR A 227 14.58 -21.92 -32.29
N THR A 228 13.64 -22.40 -33.11
CA THR A 228 13.36 -21.91 -34.47
C THR A 228 12.70 -20.52 -34.42
N GLN A 229 12.60 -19.84 -35.56
CA GLN A 229 12.05 -18.48 -35.60
C GLN A 229 10.58 -18.40 -35.20
N ASP A 230 9.76 -19.33 -35.68
CA ASP A 230 8.36 -19.50 -35.33
C ASP A 230 8.17 -19.82 -33.84
N GLN A 231 9.07 -20.61 -33.22
CA GLN A 231 9.05 -20.85 -31.77
C GLN A 231 9.31 -19.57 -30.96
N TRP A 232 10.26 -18.72 -31.39
CA TRP A 232 10.46 -17.41 -30.77
C TRP A 232 9.27 -16.47 -30.94
N LEU A 233 8.64 -16.47 -32.11
CA LEU A 233 7.44 -15.68 -32.38
C LEU A 233 6.24 -16.15 -31.55
N ASN A 234 6.11 -17.46 -31.30
CA ASN A 234 5.11 -18.01 -30.38
C ASN A 234 5.26 -17.45 -28.96
N VAL A 235 6.48 -17.50 -28.40
CA VAL A 235 6.76 -16.98 -27.05
C VAL A 235 6.50 -15.47 -26.97
N GLN A 236 6.92 -14.71 -27.97
CA GLN A 236 6.68 -13.26 -28.02
C GLN A 236 5.19 -12.92 -28.21
N ALA A 237 4.48 -13.69 -29.05
CA ALA A 237 3.04 -13.53 -29.25
C ALA A 237 2.30 -13.72 -27.93
N PHE A 238 2.59 -14.80 -27.18
CA PHE A 238 2.00 -15.03 -25.86
C PHE A 238 2.33 -13.89 -24.88
N SER A 239 3.59 -13.44 -24.84
CA SER A 239 4.03 -12.35 -23.96
C SER A 239 3.32 -11.01 -24.21
N MET A 240 2.87 -10.74 -25.43
CA MET A 240 2.15 -9.51 -25.80
C MET A 240 0.62 -9.68 -25.77
N LEU A 241 0.14 -10.93 -25.82
CA LEU A 241 -1.27 -11.28 -26.08
C LEU A 241 -2.26 -10.58 -25.15
N ARG A 242 -1.96 -10.52 -23.85
CA ARG A 242 -2.82 -9.84 -22.87
C ARG A 242 -2.99 -8.36 -23.19
N ASN A 243 -1.90 -7.63 -23.42
CA ASN A 243 -1.95 -6.21 -23.74
C ASN A 243 -2.69 -5.97 -25.07
N TRP A 244 -2.45 -6.84 -26.06
CA TRP A 244 -3.16 -6.79 -27.34
C TRP A 244 -4.68 -6.98 -27.19
N LEU A 245 -5.10 -8.00 -26.45
CA LEU A 245 -6.52 -8.28 -26.20
C LEU A 245 -7.19 -7.16 -25.40
N LEU A 246 -6.50 -6.51 -24.46
CA LEU A 246 -7.04 -5.37 -23.73
C LEU A 246 -7.31 -4.17 -24.65
N CYS A 247 -6.40 -3.87 -25.58
CA CYS A 247 -6.52 -2.72 -26.48
C CYS A 247 -7.53 -2.96 -27.61
N TYR A 248 -7.55 -4.16 -28.20
CA TYR A 248 -8.30 -4.42 -29.45
C TYR A 248 -9.39 -5.50 -29.33
N GLY A 249 -9.55 -6.12 -28.16
CA GLY A 249 -10.54 -7.19 -27.97
C GLY A 249 -11.95 -6.71 -27.58
N GLY A 250 -12.11 -5.50 -27.03
CA GLY A 250 -13.38 -5.04 -26.44
C GLY A 250 -14.36 -4.30 -27.35
N LYS A 251 -13.94 -3.81 -28.53
CA LYS A 251 -14.84 -3.02 -29.39
C LYS A 251 -15.60 -3.94 -30.35
N GLY A 252 -16.84 -4.23 -29.99
CA GLY A 252 -17.92 -4.66 -30.88
C GLY A 252 -19.09 -3.71 -30.67
N THR A 253 -19.38 -2.88 -31.68
CA THR A 253 -20.67 -2.21 -31.89
C THR A 253 -21.23 -1.37 -30.72
N LYS A 254 -20.77 -0.12 -30.58
CA LYS A 254 -21.70 0.94 -30.13
C LYS A 254 -22.72 1.12 -31.26
N LEU A 255 -23.84 0.42 -31.19
CA LEU A 255 -24.98 0.69 -32.07
C LEU A 255 -25.41 2.15 -31.80
N PRO A 256 -25.53 3.02 -32.82
CA PRO A 256 -26.03 4.36 -32.60
C PRO A 256 -27.48 4.26 -32.11
N ASN A 257 -27.79 5.00 -31.04
CA ASN A 257 -29.14 5.18 -30.52
C ASN A 257 -30.12 5.47 -31.67
N SER A 258 -31.04 4.55 -31.94
CA SER A 258 -32.31 4.84 -32.58
C SER A 258 -33.41 4.31 -31.68
N GLY A 259 -34.22 5.23 -31.15
CA GLY A 259 -35.23 4.98 -30.14
C GLY A 259 -36.41 4.11 -30.59
N ASP A 260 -37.15 3.72 -29.55
CA ASP A 260 -38.56 3.33 -29.51
C ASP A 260 -39.12 2.44 -30.63
N ARG A 261 -39.45 1.19 -30.28
CA ARG A 261 -40.85 0.75 -30.18
C ARG A 261 -40.98 -0.63 -29.54
N SER A 262 -41.63 -0.65 -28.38
CA SER A 262 -42.61 -1.62 -27.88
C SER A 262 -42.72 -3.03 -28.50
N GLY A 263 -42.69 -4.04 -27.62
CA GLY A 263 -43.79 -5.01 -27.55
C GLY A 263 -43.48 -6.46 -27.91
N LEU A 264 -43.66 -7.32 -26.90
CA LEU A 264 -44.13 -8.70 -26.94
C LEU A 264 -43.09 -9.84 -26.94
N GLU A 265 -43.13 -10.55 -25.81
CA GLU A 265 -42.51 -11.84 -25.52
C GLU A 265 -42.87 -12.94 -26.53
N LYS A 266 -41.87 -13.76 -26.90
CA LYS A 266 -41.97 -15.23 -27.01
C LYS A 266 -40.59 -15.86 -26.74
N PRO A 267 -40.49 -16.91 -25.90
CA PRO A 267 -39.27 -17.69 -25.77
C PRO A 267 -39.22 -18.77 -26.86
N GLY A 268 -38.38 -18.57 -27.88
CA GLY A 268 -38.02 -19.58 -28.86
C GLY A 268 -36.88 -20.44 -28.34
N MET A 269 -37.13 -21.74 -28.21
CA MET A 269 -36.19 -22.81 -27.84
C MET A 269 -34.75 -22.56 -28.29
N ALA A 270 -33.83 -22.46 -27.33
CA ALA A 270 -32.41 -22.64 -27.56
C ALA A 270 -32.17 -24.12 -27.91
N MET A 271 -32.12 -24.41 -29.21
CA MET A 271 -31.68 -25.70 -29.72
C MET A 271 -30.18 -25.84 -29.43
N VAL A 272 -29.85 -26.89 -28.68
CA VAL A 272 -28.50 -27.39 -28.42
C VAL A 272 -27.75 -27.49 -29.75
N SER A 273 -26.73 -26.66 -29.94
CA SER A 273 -25.76 -26.85 -31.02
C SER A 273 -24.65 -27.77 -30.54
N THR A 274 -24.90 -29.06 -30.70
CA THR A 274 -23.85 -30.08 -30.89
C THR A 274 -23.05 -29.75 -32.15
N ALA A 275 -21.72 -29.69 -32.01
CA ALA A 275 -20.69 -29.80 -33.05
C ALA A 275 -21.12 -29.55 -34.50
N ALA A 276 -20.81 -28.36 -35.03
CA ALA A 276 -20.82 -28.12 -36.47
C ALA A 276 -19.44 -28.47 -37.09
N PRO A 277 -19.37 -29.39 -38.06
CA PRO A 277 -18.18 -29.58 -38.88
C PRO A 277 -18.19 -28.64 -40.09
N SER A 278 -17.01 -28.09 -40.40
CA SER A 278 -16.61 -27.38 -41.63
C SER A 278 -17.30 -26.05 -42.01
N GLY A 279 -16.50 -24.97 -42.10
CA GLY A 279 -16.54 -24.12 -43.29
C GLY A 279 -16.70 -22.61 -43.12
N HIS A 280 -17.22 -22.09 -42.00
CA HIS A 280 -17.26 -20.64 -41.78
C HIS A 280 -16.02 -20.21 -40.99
N LEU A 281 -15.07 -19.56 -41.68
CA LEU A 281 -13.92 -18.91 -41.05
C LEU A 281 -14.44 -17.87 -40.05
N LEU A 282 -14.17 -18.10 -38.77
CA LEU A 282 -14.41 -17.10 -37.72
C LEU A 282 -13.75 -15.78 -38.11
N PRO A 283 -14.36 -14.62 -37.79
CA PRO A 283 -13.69 -13.34 -37.88
C PRO A 283 -12.29 -13.39 -37.23
N PRO A 284 -11.28 -12.68 -37.76
CA PRO A 284 -9.90 -12.77 -37.28
C PRO A 284 -9.76 -12.59 -35.77
N LYS A 285 -10.56 -11.70 -35.20
CA LYS A 285 -10.67 -11.44 -33.77
C LYS A 285 -11.17 -12.64 -32.97
N GLU A 286 -12.29 -13.24 -33.37
CA GLU A 286 -12.86 -14.43 -32.72
C GLU A 286 -11.94 -15.64 -32.90
N HIS A 287 -11.28 -15.74 -34.05
CA HIS A 287 -10.27 -16.77 -34.29
C HIS A 287 -9.08 -16.64 -33.34
N LEU A 288 -8.57 -15.42 -33.12
CA LEU A 288 -7.51 -15.18 -32.13
C LEU A 288 -7.98 -15.53 -30.72
N GLN A 289 -9.21 -15.16 -30.32
CA GLN A 289 -9.76 -15.50 -29.01
C GLN A 289 -9.83 -17.02 -28.80
N GLU A 290 -10.32 -17.78 -29.78
CA GLU A 290 -10.36 -19.26 -29.70
C GLU A 290 -8.95 -19.85 -29.56
N LYS A 291 -7.98 -19.39 -30.37
CA LYS A 291 -6.60 -19.91 -30.32
C LYS A 291 -5.86 -19.49 -29.06
N ALA A 292 -6.08 -18.28 -28.57
CA ALA A 292 -5.57 -17.84 -27.28
C ALA A 292 -6.14 -18.66 -26.13
N PHE A 293 -7.45 -18.98 -26.18
CA PHE A 293 -8.10 -19.82 -25.17
C PHE A 293 -7.56 -21.26 -25.19
N GLU A 294 -7.44 -21.89 -26.37
CA GLU A 294 -6.82 -23.21 -26.54
C GLU A 294 -5.37 -23.22 -26.02
N TYR A 295 -4.59 -22.17 -26.32
CA TYR A 295 -3.22 -22.02 -25.84
C TYR A 295 -3.15 -21.96 -24.30
N CYS A 296 -4.01 -21.15 -23.68
CA CYS A 296 -4.09 -21.04 -22.22
C CYS A 296 -4.51 -22.37 -21.58
N GLN A 297 -5.46 -23.09 -22.19
CA GLN A 297 -5.86 -24.42 -21.71
C GLN A 297 -4.69 -25.40 -21.77
N ARG A 298 -3.92 -25.41 -22.86
CA ARG A 298 -2.72 -26.25 -23.02
C ARG A 298 -1.68 -25.93 -21.95
N LEU A 299 -1.43 -24.66 -21.63
CA LEU A 299 -0.51 -24.27 -20.56
C LEU A 299 -0.96 -24.81 -19.19
N ILE A 300 -2.26 -24.73 -18.90
CA ILE A 300 -2.85 -25.28 -17.66
C ILE A 300 -2.68 -26.81 -17.61
N GLU A 301 -2.82 -27.50 -18.74
CA GLU A 301 -2.57 -28.94 -18.82
C GLU A 301 -1.07 -29.27 -18.62
N GLN A 302 -0.17 -28.55 -19.27
CA GLN A 302 1.29 -28.72 -19.09
C GLN A 302 1.71 -28.47 -17.65
N SER A 303 1.02 -27.58 -16.93
CA SER A 303 1.30 -27.32 -15.52
C SER A 303 1.00 -28.49 -14.58
N SER A 304 0.37 -29.56 -15.05
CA SER A 304 0.23 -30.82 -14.29
C SER A 304 1.54 -31.62 -14.22
N ARG A 305 2.49 -31.33 -15.11
CA ARG A 305 3.77 -32.04 -15.21
C ARG A 305 4.78 -31.44 -14.26
N ARG A 306 5.54 -32.30 -13.59
CA ARG A 306 6.59 -31.90 -12.65
C ARG A 306 7.84 -31.42 -13.42
N PRO A 307 8.26 -30.16 -13.28
CA PRO A 307 9.44 -29.64 -13.97
C PRO A 307 10.74 -30.30 -13.48
N LEU A 308 11.69 -30.54 -14.39
CA LEU A 308 13.02 -31.07 -14.07
C LEU A 308 13.94 -30.01 -13.43
N LYS A 309 13.82 -28.75 -13.86
CA LYS A 309 14.58 -27.61 -13.32
C LYS A 309 13.70 -26.70 -12.50
N LYS A 310 14.29 -26.03 -11.51
CA LYS A 310 13.60 -25.04 -10.69
C LYS A 310 13.08 -23.87 -11.53
N ASP A 311 13.92 -23.33 -12.40
CA ASP A 311 13.59 -22.18 -13.25
C ASP A 311 12.39 -22.47 -14.16
N ASP A 312 12.28 -23.71 -14.68
CA ASP A 312 11.14 -24.15 -15.48
C ASP A 312 9.84 -24.19 -14.65
N GLY A 313 9.94 -24.50 -13.35
CA GLY A 313 8.80 -24.45 -12.43
C GLY A 313 8.37 -23.03 -12.06
N ASP A 314 9.32 -22.11 -11.91
CA ASP A 314 8.99 -20.69 -11.70
C ASP A 314 8.35 -20.08 -12.97
N LEU A 315 8.84 -20.44 -14.16
CA LEU A 315 8.22 -20.08 -15.44
C LEU A 315 6.82 -20.66 -15.59
N GLN A 316 6.61 -21.92 -15.22
CA GLN A 316 5.30 -22.58 -15.24
C GLN A 316 4.26 -21.81 -14.41
N LYS A 317 4.63 -21.34 -13.21
CA LYS A 317 3.75 -20.51 -12.37
C LYS A 317 3.47 -19.14 -12.98
N ALA A 318 4.46 -18.49 -13.57
CA ALA A 318 4.27 -17.22 -14.27
C ALA A 318 3.31 -17.38 -15.47
N CYS A 319 3.47 -18.45 -16.25
CA CYS A 319 2.59 -18.77 -17.37
C CYS A 319 1.15 -19.05 -16.92
N LEU A 320 0.95 -19.69 -15.76
CA LEU A 320 -0.39 -19.87 -15.19
C LEU A 320 -1.06 -18.54 -14.83
N ILE A 321 -0.34 -17.62 -14.18
CA ILE A 321 -0.87 -16.29 -13.85
C ILE A 321 -1.34 -15.59 -15.14
N GLU A 322 -0.51 -15.62 -16.18
CA GLU A 322 -0.81 -14.96 -17.44
C GLU A 322 -1.96 -15.63 -18.19
N ALA A 323 -1.98 -16.96 -18.25
CA ALA A 323 -3.04 -17.74 -18.89
C ALA A 323 -4.41 -17.47 -18.25
N VAL A 324 -4.50 -17.44 -16.91
CA VAL A 324 -5.75 -17.15 -16.21
C VAL A 324 -6.22 -15.71 -16.48
N LYS A 325 -5.31 -14.73 -16.49
CA LYS A 325 -5.64 -13.34 -16.84
C LYS A 325 -6.14 -13.19 -18.27
N ILE A 326 -5.51 -13.89 -19.23
CA ILE A 326 -5.96 -13.91 -20.63
C ILE A 326 -7.35 -14.54 -20.74
N MET A 327 -7.60 -15.67 -20.07
CA MET A 327 -8.92 -16.31 -20.05
C MET A 327 -10.00 -15.37 -19.45
N ASP A 328 -9.70 -14.65 -18.37
CA ASP A 328 -10.60 -13.63 -17.79
C ASP A 328 -10.96 -12.53 -18.82
N ILE A 329 -9.96 -12.02 -19.54
CA ILE A 329 -10.18 -11.01 -20.59
C ILE A 329 -11.06 -11.56 -21.72
N ILE A 330 -10.78 -12.77 -22.21
CA ILE A 330 -11.58 -13.42 -23.25
C ILE A 330 -13.02 -13.61 -22.78
N CYS A 331 -13.22 -14.08 -21.55
CA CYS A 331 -14.56 -14.27 -20.96
C CYS A 331 -15.33 -12.96 -20.74
N LYS A 332 -14.64 -11.85 -20.44
CA LYS A 332 -15.24 -10.51 -20.38
C LYS A 332 -15.69 -10.01 -21.77
N GLN A 333 -14.93 -10.35 -22.81
CA GLN A 333 -15.23 -9.94 -24.19
C GLN A 333 -16.29 -10.82 -24.84
N ASN A 334 -16.32 -12.11 -24.52
CA ASN A 334 -17.28 -13.07 -25.06
C ASN A 334 -17.70 -14.08 -23.98
N SER A 335 -18.95 -13.96 -23.53
CA SER A 335 -19.51 -14.77 -22.44
C SER A 335 -19.64 -16.26 -22.78
N SER A 336 -19.58 -16.65 -24.06
CA SER A 336 -19.68 -18.05 -24.47
C SER A 336 -18.56 -18.93 -23.90
N TYR A 337 -17.40 -18.35 -23.60
CA TYR A 337 -16.24 -19.03 -23.02
C TYR A 337 -16.35 -19.29 -21.50
N VAL A 338 -17.27 -18.62 -20.80
CA VAL A 338 -17.32 -18.63 -19.32
C VAL A 338 -17.53 -20.04 -18.77
N SER A 339 -18.46 -20.81 -19.32
CA SER A 339 -18.76 -22.17 -18.83
C SER A 339 -17.55 -23.11 -18.97
N ARG A 340 -16.84 -23.02 -20.10
CA ARG A 340 -15.61 -23.77 -20.38
C ARG A 340 -14.47 -23.32 -19.46
N ALA A 341 -14.28 -22.02 -19.28
CA ALA A 341 -13.23 -21.50 -18.40
C ALA A 341 -13.44 -21.89 -16.93
N VAL A 342 -14.67 -21.76 -16.43
CA VAL A 342 -15.04 -22.10 -15.06
C VAL A 342 -14.73 -23.57 -14.73
N SER A 343 -15.02 -24.50 -15.64
CA SER A 343 -14.76 -25.93 -15.38
C SER A 343 -13.26 -26.21 -15.24
N PHE A 344 -12.43 -25.69 -16.15
CA PHE A 344 -10.97 -25.84 -16.09
C PHE A 344 -10.36 -25.15 -14.88
N LEU A 345 -10.79 -23.94 -14.55
CA LEU A 345 -10.23 -23.18 -13.43
C LEU A 345 -10.62 -23.76 -12.07
N LYS A 346 -11.78 -24.40 -11.95
CA LYS A 346 -12.13 -25.19 -10.75
C LYS A 346 -11.20 -26.37 -10.55
N ILE A 347 -10.91 -27.13 -11.61
CA ILE A 347 -10.00 -28.27 -11.57
C ILE A 347 -8.58 -27.79 -11.21
N LEU A 348 -8.13 -26.71 -11.85
CA LEU A 348 -6.83 -26.08 -11.55
C LEU A 348 -6.76 -25.65 -10.08
N HIS A 349 -7.76 -24.92 -9.59
CA HIS A 349 -7.82 -24.47 -8.20
C HIS A 349 -7.74 -25.66 -7.23
N GLY A 350 -8.56 -26.70 -7.42
CA GLY A 350 -8.56 -27.88 -6.56
C GLY A 350 -7.22 -28.62 -6.54
N ARG A 351 -6.44 -28.55 -7.63
CA ARG A 351 -5.10 -29.15 -7.71
C ARG A 351 -4.04 -28.33 -6.97
N ILE A 352 -4.12 -27.00 -7.01
CA ILE A 352 -3.03 -26.12 -6.54
C ILE A 352 -3.29 -25.44 -5.19
N CYS A 353 -4.54 -25.39 -4.70
CA CYS A 353 -4.87 -24.66 -3.47
C CYS A 353 -4.15 -25.18 -2.22
N GLY A 354 -3.79 -26.46 -2.17
CA GLY A 354 -3.04 -27.03 -1.05
C GLY A 354 -1.55 -26.67 -1.02
N ASP A 355 -1.00 -26.11 -2.10
CA ASP A 355 0.42 -25.81 -2.23
C ASP A 355 0.67 -24.30 -2.15
N ALA A 356 1.25 -23.87 -1.03
CA ALA A 356 1.59 -22.47 -0.75
C ALA A 356 2.48 -21.83 -1.83
N THR A 357 3.24 -22.62 -2.59
CA THR A 357 4.09 -22.10 -3.67
C THR A 357 3.32 -21.60 -4.89
N TYR A 358 2.00 -21.87 -4.97
CA TYR A 358 1.08 -21.37 -5.98
C TYR A 358 0.22 -20.19 -5.51
N ALA A 359 0.49 -19.61 -4.33
CA ALA A 359 -0.31 -18.52 -3.78
C ALA A 359 -0.55 -17.34 -4.74
N ARG A 360 0.47 -16.93 -5.51
CA ARG A 360 0.33 -15.86 -6.53
C ARG A 360 -0.57 -16.25 -7.71
N VAL A 361 -0.69 -17.54 -8.03
CA VAL A 361 -1.60 -18.06 -9.07
C VAL A 361 -3.05 -18.06 -8.57
N LEU A 362 -3.28 -18.20 -7.26
CA LEU A 362 -4.62 -18.19 -6.69
C LEU A 362 -5.29 -16.80 -6.79
N LEU A 363 -4.52 -15.71 -6.81
CA LEU A 363 -5.05 -14.35 -6.97
C LEU A 363 -5.80 -14.12 -8.30
N PRO A 364 -5.21 -14.37 -9.50
CA PRO A 364 -5.95 -14.22 -10.75
C PRO A 364 -7.09 -15.23 -10.90
N ILE A 365 -7.00 -16.42 -10.28
CA ILE A 365 -8.12 -17.37 -10.22
C ILE A 365 -9.28 -16.78 -9.41
N ALA A 366 -8.99 -16.22 -8.23
CA ALA A 366 -9.99 -15.55 -7.41
C ALA A 366 -10.60 -14.34 -8.16
N GLN A 367 -9.79 -13.55 -8.87
CA GLN A 367 -10.28 -12.45 -9.71
C GLN A 367 -11.23 -12.95 -10.81
N PHE A 368 -10.89 -14.04 -11.50
CA PHE A 368 -11.75 -14.63 -12.52
C PHE A 368 -13.12 -15.02 -11.94
N PHE A 369 -13.12 -15.71 -10.79
CA PHE A 369 -14.37 -16.08 -10.13
C PHE A 369 -15.14 -14.86 -9.63
N LEU A 370 -14.48 -13.79 -9.21
CA LEU A 370 -15.15 -12.57 -8.79
C LEU A 370 -15.91 -11.93 -9.97
N ASN A 371 -15.30 -11.94 -11.15
CA ASN A 371 -15.90 -11.35 -12.36
C ASN A 371 -17.04 -12.21 -12.93
N HIS A 372 -16.95 -13.54 -12.85
CA HIS A 372 -17.80 -14.45 -13.63
C HIS A 372 -18.70 -15.38 -12.81
N SER A 373 -18.52 -15.50 -11.49
CA SER A 373 -19.30 -16.44 -10.64
C SER A 373 -20.80 -16.24 -10.69
N LYS A 374 -21.27 -14.98 -10.69
CA LYS A 374 -22.70 -14.64 -10.80
C LYS A 374 -23.30 -15.14 -12.12
N MET A 375 -22.58 -14.95 -13.23
CA MET A 375 -23.00 -15.41 -14.56
C MET A 375 -22.99 -16.94 -14.66
N ALA A 376 -22.02 -17.59 -14.03
CA ALA A 376 -21.87 -19.05 -14.06
C ALA A 376 -22.75 -19.78 -13.02
N ALA A 377 -23.48 -19.05 -12.16
CA ALA A 377 -24.23 -19.60 -11.02
C ALA A 377 -23.39 -20.55 -10.14
N VAL A 378 -22.13 -20.19 -9.88
CA VAL A 378 -21.19 -20.99 -9.08
C VAL A 378 -20.93 -20.35 -7.73
N ASP A 379 -21.11 -21.12 -6.65
CA ASP A 379 -20.63 -20.73 -5.33
C ASP A 379 -19.09 -20.80 -5.27
N CYS A 380 -18.48 -19.65 -5.00
CA CYS A 380 -17.03 -19.46 -4.89
C CYS A 380 -16.59 -19.10 -3.45
N SER A 381 -17.51 -19.17 -2.48
CA SER A 381 -17.23 -18.80 -1.08
C SER A 381 -16.04 -19.55 -0.49
N GLY A 382 -15.88 -20.84 -0.83
CA GLY A 382 -14.75 -21.67 -0.41
C GLY A 382 -13.40 -21.17 -0.92
N ILE A 383 -13.34 -20.61 -2.13
CA ILE A 383 -12.13 -20.05 -2.73
C ILE A 383 -11.68 -18.83 -1.94
N TYR A 384 -12.58 -17.89 -1.69
CA TYR A 384 -12.27 -16.69 -0.91
C TYR A 384 -11.93 -17.02 0.54
N LYS A 385 -12.64 -17.97 1.16
CA LYS A 385 -12.33 -18.41 2.53
C LYS A 385 -10.89 -18.92 2.63
N HIS A 386 -10.46 -19.77 1.69
CA HIS A 386 -9.08 -20.27 1.64
C HIS A 386 -8.10 -19.12 1.38
N LEU A 387 -8.37 -18.29 0.37
CA LEU A 387 -7.53 -17.16 -0.03
C LEU A 387 -7.27 -16.19 1.12
N PHE A 388 -8.30 -15.80 1.87
CA PHE A 388 -8.21 -14.83 2.96
C PHE A 388 -7.80 -15.42 4.31
N SER A 389 -7.87 -16.75 4.47
CA SER A 389 -7.53 -17.43 5.74
C SER A 389 -6.11 -18.03 5.71
N ASP A 390 -5.83 -18.91 4.76
CA ASP A 390 -4.62 -19.75 4.83
C ASP A 390 -3.40 -19.03 4.28
N ILE A 391 -3.56 -18.30 3.16
CA ILE A 391 -2.44 -17.64 2.48
C ILE A 391 -1.78 -16.57 3.36
N PRO A 392 -2.50 -15.57 3.92
CA PRO A 392 -1.86 -14.56 4.75
C PRO A 392 -1.30 -15.15 6.05
N ALA A 393 -1.95 -16.18 6.61
CA ALA A 393 -1.50 -16.82 7.84
C ALA A 393 -0.15 -17.54 7.68
N GLN A 394 0.14 -18.09 6.49
CA GLN A 394 1.37 -18.84 6.22
C GLN A 394 2.45 -18.01 5.53
N LEU A 395 2.04 -17.10 4.63
CA LEU A 395 2.94 -16.39 3.71
C LEU A 395 2.99 -14.88 3.95
N PHE A 396 2.60 -14.41 5.15
CA PHE A 396 2.75 -13.00 5.54
C PHE A 396 4.18 -12.47 5.33
N HIS A 397 5.18 -13.33 5.39
CA HIS A 397 6.60 -12.95 5.28
C HIS A 397 7.09 -12.73 3.85
N ASN A 398 6.26 -12.97 2.83
CA ASN A 398 6.62 -12.76 1.43
C ASN A 398 6.18 -11.36 0.97
N PRO A 399 7.11 -10.41 0.75
CA PRO A 399 6.76 -9.01 0.47
C PRO A 399 6.07 -8.82 -0.88
N SER A 400 6.47 -9.56 -1.92
CA SER A 400 5.86 -9.45 -3.25
C SER A 400 4.42 -9.97 -3.24
N LEU A 401 4.17 -11.08 -2.55
CA LEU A 401 2.81 -11.59 -2.38
C LEU A 401 1.96 -10.64 -1.55
N ALA A 402 2.49 -10.11 -0.45
CA ALA A 402 1.78 -9.16 0.40
C ALA A 402 1.29 -7.94 -0.39
N PHE A 403 2.18 -7.35 -1.20
CA PHE A 403 1.83 -6.22 -2.07
C PHE A 403 0.75 -6.59 -3.10
N GLU A 404 0.93 -7.69 -3.84
CA GLU A 404 -0.05 -8.13 -4.84
C GLU A 404 -1.41 -8.48 -4.23
N PHE A 405 -1.41 -9.06 -3.03
CA PHE A 405 -2.63 -9.42 -2.32
C PHE A 405 -3.41 -8.19 -1.88
N LEU A 406 -2.72 -7.19 -1.31
CA LEU A 406 -3.37 -5.93 -0.92
C LEU A 406 -3.86 -5.14 -2.13
N GLN A 407 -3.10 -5.13 -3.23
CA GLN A 407 -3.54 -4.53 -4.48
C GLN A 407 -4.82 -5.21 -5.00
N PHE A 408 -4.87 -6.55 -4.97
CA PHE A 408 -6.08 -7.30 -5.30
C PHE A 408 -7.26 -6.93 -4.38
N CYS A 409 -7.03 -6.75 -3.08
CA CYS A 409 -8.08 -6.32 -2.16
C CYS A 409 -8.58 -4.90 -2.45
N LYS A 410 -7.66 -3.97 -2.70
CA LYS A 410 -7.93 -2.56 -3.01
C LYS A 410 -8.71 -2.43 -4.31
N ASP A 411 -8.28 -3.10 -5.37
CA ASP A 411 -8.92 -3.03 -6.70
C ASP A 411 -10.35 -3.59 -6.70
N ASN A 412 -10.71 -4.40 -5.69
CA ASN A 412 -12.00 -5.08 -5.60
C ASN A 412 -12.77 -4.75 -4.31
N SER A 413 -12.37 -3.71 -3.57
CA SER A 413 -12.87 -3.44 -2.22
C SER A 413 -14.39 -3.22 -2.14
N GLN A 414 -14.96 -2.54 -3.14
CA GLN A 414 -16.40 -2.32 -3.26
C GLN A 414 -17.16 -3.63 -3.48
N LEU A 415 -16.69 -4.47 -4.41
CA LEU A 415 -17.30 -5.76 -4.72
C LEU A 415 -17.25 -6.70 -3.51
N PHE A 416 -16.15 -6.71 -2.77
CA PHE A 416 -16.04 -7.52 -1.56
C PHE A 416 -16.98 -7.05 -0.45
N THR A 417 -17.12 -5.74 -0.29
CA THR A 417 -18.04 -5.15 0.70
C THR A 417 -19.49 -5.57 0.44
N GLU A 418 -19.90 -5.58 -0.82
CA GLU A 418 -21.27 -5.97 -1.22
C GLU A 418 -21.49 -7.48 -1.24
N ALA A 419 -20.48 -8.26 -1.65
CA ALA A 419 -20.64 -9.67 -1.95
C ALA A 419 -20.17 -10.64 -0.86
N SER A 420 -19.34 -10.21 0.10
CA SER A 420 -18.71 -11.14 1.03
C SER A 420 -18.34 -10.54 2.40
N SER A 421 -19.05 -10.98 3.44
CA SER A 421 -18.65 -10.75 4.84
C SER A 421 -17.27 -11.36 5.18
N ILE A 422 -16.79 -12.32 4.38
CA ILE A 422 -15.48 -12.98 4.56
C ILE A 422 -14.35 -11.95 4.49
N PHE A 423 -14.46 -10.95 3.61
CA PHE A 423 -13.42 -9.94 3.43
C PHE A 423 -13.25 -9.10 4.71
N ARG A 424 -14.33 -8.49 5.21
CA ARG A 424 -14.29 -7.72 6.47
C ARG A 424 -13.83 -8.60 7.63
N GLN A 425 -14.37 -9.81 7.76
CA GLN A 425 -13.96 -10.75 8.81
C GLN A 425 -12.51 -11.22 8.70
N SER A 426 -11.84 -11.05 7.56
CA SER A 426 -10.44 -11.48 7.37
C SER A 426 -9.41 -10.44 7.74
N PHE A 427 -9.82 -9.26 8.24
CA PHE A 427 -8.91 -8.18 8.56
C PHE A 427 -7.72 -8.61 9.44
N PRO A 428 -7.83 -9.48 10.47
CA PRO A 428 -6.67 -9.82 11.30
C PRO A 428 -5.51 -10.41 10.49
N ASN A 429 -5.84 -11.18 9.45
CA ASN A 429 -4.87 -11.77 8.52
C ASN A 429 -4.28 -10.74 7.55
N LEU A 430 -5.08 -9.77 7.09
CA LEU A 430 -4.56 -8.68 6.26
C LEU A 430 -3.54 -7.86 7.06
N PHE A 431 -3.84 -7.54 8.31
CA PHE A 431 -2.94 -6.83 9.21
C PHE A 431 -1.62 -7.58 9.47
N LYS A 432 -1.54 -8.91 9.30
CA LYS A 432 -0.26 -9.64 9.34
C LYS A 432 0.69 -9.23 8.21
N PHE A 433 0.16 -8.94 7.01
CA PHE A 433 0.98 -8.42 5.91
C PHE A 433 1.58 -7.07 6.26
N LEU A 434 0.78 -6.17 6.83
CA LEU A 434 1.25 -4.87 7.30
C LEU A 434 2.27 -5.02 8.43
N ALA A 435 1.93 -5.80 9.46
CA ALA A 435 2.76 -5.99 10.64
C ALA A 435 4.16 -6.54 10.29
N TRP A 436 4.24 -7.39 9.26
CA TRP A 436 5.51 -7.96 8.83
C TRP A 436 6.26 -7.11 7.79
N ASN A 437 5.57 -6.49 6.83
CA ASN A 437 6.18 -5.83 5.67
C ASN A 437 6.04 -4.30 5.68
N SER A 438 5.77 -3.69 6.83
CA SER A 438 5.92 -2.25 7.05
C SER A 438 7.38 -1.78 6.82
N PRO A 439 7.64 -0.55 6.35
CA PRO A 439 6.69 0.49 5.90
C PRO A 439 6.19 0.43 4.43
N PRO A 440 6.72 -0.39 3.49
CA PRO A 440 6.28 -0.35 2.09
C PRO A 440 4.78 -0.50 1.81
N LEU A 441 3.99 -1.06 2.72
CA LEU A 441 2.56 -1.34 2.52
C LEU A 441 1.61 -0.28 3.12
N ILE A 442 2.14 0.80 3.69
CA ILE A 442 1.30 1.83 4.35
C ILE A 442 0.34 2.47 3.35
N SER A 443 0.81 2.84 2.15
CA SER A 443 -0.04 3.48 1.13
C SER A 443 -1.24 2.62 0.76
N GLU A 444 -1.02 1.33 0.57
CA GLU A 444 -2.03 0.34 0.20
C GLU A 444 -3.01 0.15 1.37
N PHE A 445 -2.52 0.17 2.61
CA PHE A 445 -3.36 0.05 3.81
C PHE A 445 -4.18 1.29 4.10
N VAL A 446 -3.67 2.49 3.81
CA VAL A 446 -4.43 3.75 3.93
C VAL A 446 -5.66 3.73 3.02
N ASP A 447 -5.52 3.17 1.81
CA ASP A 447 -6.65 3.02 0.89
C ASP A 447 -7.60 1.88 1.28
N LEU A 448 -7.07 0.81 1.91
CA LEU A 448 -7.81 -0.40 2.22
C LEU A 448 -8.60 -0.32 3.54
N LEU A 449 -8.04 0.33 4.57
CA LEU A 449 -8.59 0.39 5.93
C LEU A 449 -10.06 0.86 5.98
N PRO A 450 -10.49 1.90 5.23
CA PRO A 450 -11.88 2.34 5.23
C PRO A 450 -12.89 1.24 4.86
N PHE A 451 -12.52 0.29 4.00
CA PHE A 451 -13.40 -0.79 3.56
C PHE A 451 -13.52 -1.94 4.59
N LEU A 452 -12.57 -2.01 5.53
CA LEU A 452 -12.57 -2.98 6.63
C LEU A 452 -13.36 -2.49 7.84
N LEU A 453 -13.62 -1.17 7.91
CA LEU A 453 -14.30 -0.53 9.03
C LEU A 453 -15.82 -0.52 8.86
N ASP A 454 -16.51 -1.01 9.87
CA ASP A 454 -17.93 -0.75 10.14
C ASP A 454 -18.17 -0.76 11.65
N ALA A 455 -19.43 -0.56 12.08
CA ALA A 455 -19.77 -0.57 13.50
C ALA A 455 -19.46 -1.91 14.20
N GLY A 456 -19.40 -3.02 13.46
CA GLY A 456 -19.10 -4.34 13.99
C GLY A 456 -17.60 -4.66 14.09
N THR A 457 -16.75 -4.03 13.29
CA THR A 457 -15.29 -4.27 13.26
C THR A 457 -14.46 -3.17 13.90
N ALA A 458 -15.01 -1.96 14.09
CA ALA A 458 -14.26 -0.79 14.54
C ALA A 458 -13.48 -1.02 15.85
N VAL A 459 -14.13 -1.62 16.85
CA VAL A 459 -13.50 -1.86 18.17
C VAL A 459 -12.35 -2.87 18.06
N GLU A 460 -12.56 -3.97 17.35
CA GLU A 460 -11.55 -5.01 17.19
C GLU A 460 -10.34 -4.49 16.36
N ILE A 461 -10.59 -3.66 15.35
CA ILE A 461 -9.55 -2.99 14.56
C ILE A 461 -8.80 -1.95 15.41
N PHE A 462 -9.47 -1.18 16.26
CA PHE A 462 -8.83 -0.26 17.20
C PHE A 462 -7.83 -0.99 18.10
N HIS A 463 -8.25 -2.11 18.70
CA HIS A 463 -7.35 -2.94 19.50
C HIS A 463 -6.18 -3.47 18.69
N LEU A 464 -6.43 -3.97 17.48
CA LEU A 464 -5.39 -4.54 16.61
C LEU A 464 -4.36 -3.49 16.15
N LEU A 465 -4.79 -2.26 15.87
CA LEU A 465 -3.89 -1.14 15.56
C LEU A 465 -2.94 -0.86 16.72
N LEU A 466 -3.46 -0.82 17.96
CA LEU A 466 -2.64 -0.60 19.15
C LEU A 466 -1.72 -1.78 19.48
N ASP A 467 -2.14 -3.01 19.19
CA ASP A 467 -1.36 -4.23 19.40
C ASP A 467 -0.50 -4.62 18.19
N LEU A 468 -0.43 -3.80 17.13
CA LEU A 468 0.30 -4.13 15.90
C LEU A 468 1.79 -4.43 16.11
N PRO A 469 2.53 -3.71 16.98
CA PRO A 469 3.91 -4.07 17.30
C PRO A 469 4.01 -5.42 18.03
N CYS A 470 3.06 -5.72 18.91
CA CYS A 470 2.97 -6.99 19.61
C CYS A 470 2.65 -8.14 18.64
N LEU A 471 1.77 -7.91 17.65
CA LEU A 471 1.49 -8.85 16.56
C LEU A 471 2.77 -9.13 15.76
N THR A 472 3.54 -8.10 15.40
CA THR A 472 4.83 -8.29 14.70
C THR A 472 5.79 -9.18 15.49
N ALA A 473 5.90 -8.97 16.80
CA ALA A 473 6.71 -9.82 17.68
C ALA A 473 6.19 -11.26 17.73
N ALA A 474 4.87 -11.46 17.83
CA ALA A 474 4.26 -12.79 17.81
C ALA A 474 4.47 -13.53 16.48
N LEU A 475 4.39 -12.83 15.34
CA LEU A 475 4.68 -13.38 14.02
C LEU A 475 6.14 -13.84 13.89
N ASP A 476 7.08 -13.14 14.52
CA ASP A 476 8.50 -13.53 14.52
C ASP A 476 8.70 -14.84 15.29
N ILE A 477 8.04 -14.97 16.44
CA ILE A 477 8.02 -16.22 17.21
C ILE A 477 7.35 -17.35 16.43
N GLN A 478 6.22 -17.09 15.76
CA GLN A 478 5.54 -18.08 14.91
C GLN A 478 6.46 -18.59 13.80
N LEU A 479 7.16 -17.68 13.11
CA LEU A 479 8.06 -18.04 12.01
C LEU A 479 9.25 -18.86 12.51
N ARG A 480 9.90 -18.44 13.60
CA ARG A 480 11.00 -19.17 14.23
C ARG A 480 10.56 -20.56 14.71
N SER A 481 9.39 -20.66 15.35
CA SER A 481 8.83 -21.95 15.78
C SER A 481 8.56 -22.88 14.58
N SER A 482 8.07 -22.35 13.45
CA SER A 482 7.83 -23.16 12.26
C SER A 482 9.12 -23.80 11.70
N ALA A 483 10.26 -23.11 11.84
CA ALA A 483 11.58 -23.58 11.38
C ALA A 483 12.23 -24.63 12.30
N LEU A 484 11.76 -24.80 13.55
CA LEU A 484 12.34 -25.78 14.47
C LEU A 484 11.97 -27.24 14.09
N PRO A 485 12.89 -28.21 14.30
CA PRO A 485 12.60 -29.64 14.16
C PRO A 485 11.48 -30.10 15.11
N THR A 486 10.69 -31.09 14.68
CA THR A 486 9.56 -31.64 15.46
C THR A 486 9.96 -32.21 16.81
N SER A 487 11.20 -32.69 16.97
CA SER A 487 11.73 -33.22 18.24
C SER A 487 11.92 -32.15 19.32
N GLU A 488 12.15 -30.88 18.95
CA GLU A 488 12.38 -29.79 19.90
C GLU A 488 11.05 -29.17 20.37
N LYS A 489 10.00 -29.27 19.55
CA LYS A 489 8.65 -28.75 19.82
C LYS A 489 7.92 -29.44 20.97
N SER A 490 8.31 -30.68 21.33
CA SER A 490 7.63 -31.50 22.34
C SER A 490 8.27 -31.47 23.74
N SER A 491 9.34 -30.70 23.94
CA SER A 491 10.16 -30.73 25.17
C SER A 491 9.66 -29.83 26.32
N CYS A 492 8.51 -29.17 26.18
CA CYS A 492 8.05 -28.18 27.15
C CYS A 492 7.47 -28.85 28.42
N ASN A 493 8.11 -28.64 29.57
CA ASN A 493 7.58 -29.03 30.87
C ASN A 493 6.46 -28.07 31.29
N PRO A 494 5.19 -28.51 31.40
CA PRO A 494 4.05 -27.63 31.66
C PRO A 494 3.99 -27.05 33.08
N ALA A 495 4.86 -27.52 33.98
CA ALA A 495 4.91 -27.09 35.38
C ALA A 495 5.85 -25.90 35.64
N MET A 496 6.71 -25.54 34.68
CA MET A 496 7.72 -24.49 34.84
C MET A 496 7.38 -23.27 33.98
N LYS A 497 7.58 -22.06 34.51
CA LYS A 497 7.40 -20.84 33.69
C LYS A 497 8.41 -20.84 32.53
N PRO A 498 7.97 -20.51 31.30
CA PRO A 498 8.86 -20.51 30.14
C PRO A 498 9.93 -19.42 30.30
N ALA A 499 11.18 -19.76 29.96
CA ALA A 499 12.32 -18.84 30.03
C ALA A 499 12.43 -17.98 28.77
N THR A 500 11.93 -18.48 27.63
CA THR A 500 12.00 -17.80 26.34
C THR A 500 10.62 -17.62 25.72
N CYS A 501 10.48 -16.63 24.82
CA CYS A 501 9.25 -16.43 24.05
C CYS A 501 8.88 -17.65 23.18
N LEU A 502 9.88 -18.41 22.71
CA LEU A 502 9.67 -19.63 21.91
C LEU A 502 9.10 -20.78 22.75
N GLU A 503 9.61 -20.99 23.97
CA GLU A 503 9.04 -21.96 24.91
C GLU A 503 7.61 -21.57 25.27
N ALA A 504 7.38 -20.27 25.54
CA ALA A 504 6.07 -19.76 25.87
C ALA A 504 5.04 -19.97 24.75
N PHE A 505 5.46 -19.89 23.48
CA PHE A 505 4.59 -20.17 22.33
C PHE A 505 3.96 -21.56 22.36
N HIS A 506 4.67 -22.54 22.93
CA HIS A 506 4.17 -23.91 23.11
C HIS A 506 3.56 -24.16 24.50
N HIS A 507 3.65 -23.19 25.42
CA HIS A 507 3.25 -23.34 26.80
C HIS A 507 1.72 -23.13 26.98
N PRO A 508 1.00 -24.00 27.72
CA PRO A 508 -0.45 -23.91 27.89
C PRO A 508 -0.97 -22.55 28.38
N LEU A 509 -0.22 -21.87 29.26
CA LEU A 509 -0.59 -20.55 29.78
C LEU A 509 -0.67 -19.45 28.71
N TYR A 510 0.15 -19.51 27.66
CA TYR A 510 0.22 -18.47 26.63
C TYR A 510 -0.44 -18.89 25.31
N LYS A 511 -0.83 -20.15 25.18
CA LYS A 511 -1.47 -20.71 23.98
C LYS A 511 -2.67 -19.89 23.53
N ASN A 512 -3.65 -19.64 24.41
CA ASN A 512 -4.85 -18.89 24.05
C ASN A 512 -4.55 -17.42 23.67
N PRO A 513 -3.73 -16.66 24.42
CA PRO A 513 -3.28 -15.33 23.99
C PRO A 513 -2.62 -15.30 22.60
N PHE A 514 -1.72 -16.27 22.30
CA PHE A 514 -1.09 -16.36 20.98
C PHE A 514 -2.12 -16.70 19.89
N GLU A 515 -3.03 -17.65 20.14
CA GLU A 515 -4.10 -18.02 19.20
C GLU A 515 -5.02 -16.84 18.91
N TYR A 516 -5.37 -16.03 19.93
CA TYR A 516 -6.15 -14.83 19.74
C TYR A 516 -5.39 -13.80 18.90
N LEU A 517 -4.15 -13.47 19.25
CA LEU A 517 -3.37 -12.45 18.52
C LEU A 517 -3.08 -12.88 17.06
N LEU A 518 -2.82 -14.17 16.84
CA LEU A 518 -2.50 -14.74 15.53
C LEU A 518 -3.73 -15.29 14.79
N ARG A 519 -4.95 -14.97 15.24
CA ARG A 519 -6.19 -15.43 14.62
C ARG A 519 -6.26 -15.08 13.13
N THR A 520 -7.01 -15.88 12.38
CA THR A 520 -7.19 -15.69 10.93
C THR A 520 -8.42 -14.89 10.57
N LYS A 521 -9.35 -14.74 11.52
CA LYS A 521 -10.64 -14.09 11.34
C LYS A 521 -10.99 -13.26 12.56
N SER A 522 -11.85 -12.28 12.34
CA SER A 522 -12.54 -11.53 13.38
C SER A 522 -13.16 -12.49 14.38
N ALA A 523 -12.92 -12.20 15.65
CA ALA A 523 -13.38 -12.97 16.78
C ALA A 523 -14.14 -12.03 17.73
N PRO A 524 -15.13 -12.54 18.48
CA PRO A 524 -15.80 -11.74 19.50
C PRO A 524 -14.76 -11.12 20.45
N GLU A 525 -15.10 -9.94 20.96
CA GLU A 525 -14.22 -9.14 21.81
C GLU A 525 -13.76 -9.94 23.04
N ASP A 526 -12.45 -10.13 23.15
CA ASP A 526 -11.80 -10.59 24.37
C ASP A 526 -11.27 -9.37 25.12
N ALA A 527 -11.43 -9.35 26.45
CA ALA A 527 -10.94 -8.25 27.26
C ALA A 527 -9.44 -8.02 26.99
N PRO A 528 -9.02 -6.77 26.72
CA PRO A 528 -7.64 -6.47 26.32
C PRO A 528 -6.61 -6.86 27.39
N GLU A 529 -7.07 -6.95 28.65
CA GLU A 529 -6.30 -7.42 29.80
C GLU A 529 -5.74 -8.84 29.63
N ARG A 530 -6.43 -9.72 28.89
CA ARG A 530 -5.98 -11.10 28.63
C ARG A 530 -4.65 -11.17 27.90
N LEU A 531 -4.30 -10.12 27.15
CA LEU A 531 -3.03 -10.03 26.42
C LEU A 531 -1.90 -9.37 27.23
N ILE A 532 -2.14 -8.87 28.45
CA ILE A 532 -1.09 -8.25 29.28
C ILE A 532 0.10 -9.21 29.52
N PRO A 533 -0.11 -10.47 29.95
CA PRO A 533 1.01 -11.38 30.15
C PRO A 533 1.81 -11.65 28.87
N LEU A 534 1.11 -11.69 27.73
CA LEU A 534 1.74 -11.90 26.43
C LEU A 534 2.57 -10.69 25.99
N ARG A 535 2.05 -9.46 26.16
CA ARG A 535 2.79 -8.22 25.86
C ARG A 535 4.07 -8.10 26.70
N GLN A 536 3.99 -8.42 28.00
CA GLN A 536 5.15 -8.40 28.90
C GLN A 536 6.22 -9.42 28.47
N LEU A 537 5.81 -10.65 28.15
CA LEU A 537 6.70 -11.69 27.65
C LEU A 537 7.37 -11.27 26.33
N LEU A 538 6.57 -10.82 25.36
CA LEU A 538 7.05 -10.40 24.04
C LEU A 538 7.85 -9.10 24.11
N GLY A 539 7.81 -8.33 25.21
CA GLY A 539 8.57 -7.08 25.39
C GLY A 539 10.08 -7.23 25.18
N SER A 540 10.62 -8.44 25.34
CA SER A 540 12.02 -8.75 24.98
C SER A 540 12.36 -8.52 23.49
N LEU A 541 11.35 -8.48 22.61
CA LEU A 541 11.47 -8.22 21.17
C LEU A 541 11.18 -6.76 20.78
N ALA A 542 10.89 -5.88 21.74
CA ALA A 542 10.48 -4.50 21.47
C ALA A 542 11.53 -3.68 20.71
N SER A 543 12.82 -4.00 20.90
CA SER A 543 13.94 -3.37 20.19
C SER A 543 14.25 -3.97 18.82
N SER A 544 13.50 -4.99 18.39
CA SER A 544 13.68 -5.60 17.06
C SER A 544 13.37 -4.57 15.97
N PRO A 545 14.24 -4.38 14.95
CA PRO A 545 14.05 -3.37 13.91
C PRO A 545 12.68 -3.45 13.23
N ARG A 546 12.18 -4.67 12.99
CA ARG A 546 10.88 -4.88 12.35
C ARG A 546 9.73 -4.42 13.25
N VAL A 547 9.83 -4.66 14.55
CA VAL A 547 8.80 -4.27 15.53
C VAL A 547 8.75 -2.75 15.66
N VAL A 548 9.92 -2.10 15.73
CA VAL A 548 10.02 -0.63 15.76
C VAL A 548 9.46 0.00 14.47
N GLN A 549 9.86 -0.50 13.30
CA GLN A 549 9.35 -0.02 12.00
C GLN A 549 7.83 -0.23 11.84
N CYS A 550 7.29 -1.32 12.39
CA CYS A 550 5.84 -1.53 12.42
C CYS A 550 5.16 -0.49 13.33
N ALA A 551 5.72 -0.25 14.52
CA ALA A 551 5.18 0.70 15.49
C ALA A 551 5.09 2.13 14.95
N GLU A 552 6.06 2.56 14.15
CA GLU A 552 6.07 3.88 13.47
C GLU A 552 4.87 4.10 12.53
N THR A 553 4.20 3.03 12.07
CA THR A 553 3.05 3.15 11.16
C THR A 553 1.71 3.31 11.86
N VAL A 554 1.63 2.93 13.13
CA VAL A 554 0.38 2.92 13.89
C VAL A 554 -0.23 4.31 14.02
N PRO A 555 0.52 5.40 14.32
CA PRO A 555 -0.07 6.73 14.46
C PRO A 555 -0.84 7.18 13.22
N VAL A 556 -0.26 6.96 12.03
CA VAL A 556 -0.87 7.33 10.74
C VAL A 556 -2.18 6.58 10.51
N LEU A 557 -2.20 5.28 10.77
CA LEU A 557 -3.39 4.45 10.59
C LEU A 557 -4.44 4.69 11.68
N LEU A 558 -4.02 5.07 12.89
CA LEU A 558 -4.90 5.40 14.00
C LEU A 558 -5.61 6.75 13.78
N GLU A 559 -4.91 7.74 13.24
CA GLU A 559 -5.54 8.99 12.78
C GLU A 559 -6.57 8.74 11.68
N LEU A 560 -6.20 7.92 10.68
CA LEU A 560 -7.12 7.51 9.62
C LEU A 560 -8.35 6.77 10.18
N PHE A 561 -8.13 5.85 11.13
CA PHE A 561 -9.19 5.11 11.80
C PHE A 561 -10.24 6.05 12.39
N PHE A 562 -9.82 7.00 13.23
CA PHE A 562 -10.78 7.93 13.85
C PHE A 562 -11.44 8.85 12.83
N ARG A 563 -10.70 9.29 11.80
CA ARG A 563 -11.26 10.09 10.70
C ARG A 563 -12.42 9.38 10.01
N VAL A 564 -12.28 8.08 9.72
CA VAL A 564 -13.31 7.28 9.04
C VAL A 564 -14.44 6.91 10.00
N VAL A 565 -14.13 6.50 11.22
CA VAL A 565 -15.13 6.05 12.21
C VAL A 565 -16.11 7.16 12.58
N VAL A 566 -15.65 8.40 12.68
CA VAL A 566 -16.51 9.56 12.96
C VAL A 566 -17.61 9.76 11.90
N GLU A 567 -17.43 9.26 10.67
CA GLU A 567 -18.43 9.40 9.61
C GLU A 567 -19.68 8.51 9.81
N PHE A 568 -19.56 7.40 10.55
CA PHE A 568 -20.65 6.44 10.72
C PHE A 568 -20.93 6.02 12.17
N ALA A 569 -20.04 6.34 13.12
CA ALA A 569 -20.18 5.88 14.50
C ALA A 569 -21.43 6.49 15.16
N ASP A 570 -22.23 5.61 15.75
CA ASP A 570 -23.32 6.03 16.61
C ASP A 570 -22.80 6.43 18.00
N LYS A 571 -23.71 6.96 18.81
CA LYS A 571 -23.41 7.36 20.19
C LYS A 571 -22.85 6.21 21.03
N GLY A 572 -23.35 4.99 20.83
CA GLY A 572 -22.89 3.81 21.57
C GLY A 572 -21.42 3.50 21.28
N LEU A 573 -21.07 3.45 20.00
CA LEU A 573 -19.70 3.20 19.55
C LEU A 573 -18.73 4.32 19.98
N ILE A 574 -19.12 5.59 19.87
CA ILE A 574 -18.29 6.71 20.33
C ILE A 574 -17.99 6.58 21.83
N ASN A 575 -19.01 6.30 22.65
CA ASN A 575 -18.83 6.10 24.08
C ASN A 575 -17.87 4.93 24.37
N GLN A 576 -18.07 3.80 23.70
CA GLN A 576 -17.20 2.64 23.84
C GLN A 576 -15.74 2.96 23.47
N LEU A 577 -15.51 3.66 22.35
CA LEU A 577 -14.17 4.03 21.91
C LEU A 577 -13.44 4.96 22.89
N VAL A 578 -14.14 5.91 23.53
CA VAL A 578 -13.50 6.76 24.54
C VAL A 578 -13.13 5.96 25.79
N VAL A 579 -14.00 5.06 26.27
CA VAL A 579 -13.66 4.16 27.39
C VAL A 579 -12.43 3.33 27.05
N LEU A 580 -12.41 2.71 25.87
CA LEU A 580 -11.30 1.87 25.41
C LEU A 580 -10.01 2.67 25.20
N LEU A 581 -10.10 3.91 24.74
CA LEU A 581 -8.95 4.81 24.60
C LEU A 581 -8.28 5.06 25.96
N LEU A 582 -9.07 5.34 26.99
CA LEU A 582 -8.56 5.54 28.34
C LEU A 582 -7.97 4.24 28.91
N GLN A 583 -8.68 3.12 28.82
CA GLN A 583 -8.24 1.82 29.33
C GLN A 583 -6.98 1.29 28.63
N ARG A 584 -6.91 1.45 27.29
CA ARG A 584 -5.78 0.94 26.50
C ARG A 584 -4.52 1.79 26.63
N SER A 585 -4.64 3.03 27.11
CA SER A 585 -3.48 3.89 27.35
C SER A 585 -2.46 3.29 28.34
N ASP A 586 -2.91 2.44 29.26
CA ASP A 586 -2.07 1.67 30.21
C ASP A 586 -1.48 0.38 29.62
N GLN A 587 -2.00 -0.07 28.49
CA GLN A 587 -1.79 -1.43 27.99
C GLN A 587 -1.18 -1.45 26.60
N LEU A 588 -0.39 -0.42 26.27
CA LEU A 588 0.38 -0.34 25.04
C LEU A 588 1.64 -1.21 25.14
N TYR A 589 2.15 -1.64 23.99
CA TYR A 589 3.40 -2.38 23.94
C TYR A 589 4.60 -1.48 24.30
N GLU A 590 5.60 -2.04 24.99
CA GLU A 590 6.67 -1.28 25.66
C GLU A 590 7.74 -0.73 24.69
N ILE A 591 7.36 0.28 23.90
CA ILE A 591 8.25 1.04 23.02
C ILE A 591 8.01 2.54 23.31
N PRO A 592 9.00 3.28 23.88
CA PRO A 592 8.78 4.65 24.34
C PRO A 592 8.25 5.61 23.26
N ALA A 593 8.93 5.72 22.11
CA ALA A 593 8.50 6.62 21.04
C ALA A 593 7.10 6.30 20.49
N PHE A 594 6.78 5.00 20.41
CA PHE A 594 5.45 4.54 20.00
C PHE A 594 4.36 4.97 20.99
N LYS A 595 4.61 4.86 22.31
CA LYS A 595 3.66 5.32 23.33
C LYS A 595 3.41 6.82 23.20
N ASP A 596 4.47 7.61 23.08
CA ASP A 596 4.36 9.08 22.94
C ASP A 596 3.55 9.47 21.71
N ASP A 597 3.82 8.83 20.56
CA ASP A 597 3.08 9.07 19.32
C ASP A 597 1.61 8.66 19.43
N VAL A 598 1.32 7.50 20.04
CA VAL A 598 -0.05 7.04 20.27
C VAL A 598 -0.79 7.97 21.24
N TYR A 599 -0.17 8.40 22.34
CA TYR A 599 -0.78 9.35 23.28
C TYR A 599 -1.09 10.69 22.62
N ARG A 600 -0.22 11.19 21.73
CA ARG A 600 -0.51 12.37 20.91
C ARG A 600 -1.74 12.16 20.03
N VAL A 601 -1.83 11.05 19.30
CA VAL A 601 -3.00 10.78 18.45
C VAL A 601 -4.26 10.63 19.29
N LEU A 602 -4.26 9.77 20.30
CA LEU A 602 -5.42 9.51 21.16
C LEU A 602 -5.92 10.79 21.84
N SER A 603 -5.03 11.64 22.36
CA SER A 603 -5.42 12.90 22.99
C SER A 603 -6.06 13.89 22.00
N SER A 604 -5.53 14.01 20.78
CA SER A 604 -6.15 14.82 19.73
C SER A 604 -7.53 14.28 19.35
N GLN A 605 -7.68 12.97 19.21
CA GLN A 605 -8.95 12.35 18.80
C GLN A 605 -10.00 12.41 19.90
N LEU A 606 -9.60 12.31 21.18
CA LEU A 606 -10.49 12.54 22.32
C LEU A 606 -11.22 13.89 22.21
N VAL A 607 -10.50 14.96 21.85
CA VAL A 607 -11.11 16.28 21.65
C VAL A 607 -12.11 16.29 20.49
N VAL A 608 -11.78 15.62 19.38
CA VAL A 608 -12.69 15.50 18.22
C VAL A 608 -13.98 14.80 18.63
N LEU A 609 -13.89 13.68 19.36
CA LEU A 609 -15.04 12.92 19.83
C LEU A 609 -15.89 13.72 20.82
N CYS A 610 -15.26 14.45 21.76
CA CYS A 610 -15.98 15.32 22.69
C CYS A 610 -16.68 16.50 21.99
N LYS A 611 -16.08 17.07 20.93
CA LYS A 611 -16.73 18.12 20.12
C LYS A 611 -17.94 17.59 19.36
N LEU A 612 -17.83 16.37 18.83
CA LEU A 612 -18.91 15.71 18.10
C LEU A 612 -20.07 15.31 19.02
N HIS A 613 -19.75 14.81 20.23
CA HIS A 613 -20.74 14.38 21.22
C HIS A 613 -20.40 14.92 22.63
N PRO A 614 -20.73 16.19 22.94
CA PRO A 614 -20.40 16.82 24.23
C PRO A 614 -20.98 16.12 25.45
N ALA A 615 -22.12 15.44 25.29
CA ALA A 615 -22.77 14.66 26.35
C ALA A 615 -21.90 13.52 26.91
N LEU A 616 -20.85 13.12 26.19
CA LEU A 616 -19.93 12.06 26.58
C LEU A 616 -19.28 12.30 27.96
N ILE A 617 -18.99 13.56 28.31
CA ILE A 617 -18.41 13.91 29.62
C ILE A 617 -19.37 13.57 30.78
N VAL A 618 -20.68 13.72 30.56
CA VAL A 618 -21.70 13.39 31.54
C VAL A 618 -21.96 11.88 31.58
N GLU A 619 -21.98 11.24 30.41
CA GLU A 619 -22.29 9.81 30.27
C GLU A 619 -21.20 8.89 30.81
N LEU A 620 -19.93 9.22 30.56
CA LEU A 620 -18.76 8.45 30.99
C LEU A 620 -18.12 9.03 32.25
N SER A 621 -18.94 9.66 33.10
CA SER A 621 -18.41 10.40 34.24
C SER A 621 -17.62 9.53 35.21
N SER A 622 -17.95 8.25 35.37
CA SER A 622 -17.21 7.34 36.25
C SER A 622 -15.79 7.11 35.75
N GLU A 623 -15.65 6.72 34.48
CA GLU A 623 -14.39 6.39 33.82
C GLU A 623 -13.49 7.63 33.69
N ILE A 624 -14.09 8.79 33.37
CA ILE A 624 -13.37 10.06 33.28
C ILE A 624 -12.88 10.51 34.66
N LEU A 625 -13.69 10.39 35.71
CA LEU A 625 -13.28 10.73 37.08
C LEU A 625 -12.17 9.81 37.58
N GLU A 626 -12.25 8.52 37.30
CA GLU A 626 -11.20 7.56 37.67
C GLU A 626 -9.87 7.91 36.99
N PHE A 627 -9.90 8.18 35.68
CA PHE A 627 -8.69 8.55 34.95
C PHE A 627 -8.12 9.90 35.39
N SER A 628 -8.96 10.92 35.49
CA SER A 628 -8.52 12.28 35.86
C SER A 628 -8.15 12.43 37.33
N GLY A 629 -8.64 11.55 38.21
CA GLY A 629 -8.27 11.47 39.63
C GLY A 629 -6.91 10.80 39.90
N THR A 630 -6.31 10.14 38.91
CA THR A 630 -5.08 9.37 39.09
C THR A 630 -3.84 10.20 38.74
N VAL A 631 -3.03 10.56 39.74
CA VAL A 631 -1.88 11.47 39.58
C VAL A 631 -0.78 10.94 38.65
N SER A 632 -0.54 9.63 38.59
CA SER A 632 0.47 9.05 37.70
C SER A 632 0.18 9.34 36.22
N ASN A 633 -1.10 9.48 35.84
CA ASN A 633 -1.49 9.80 34.45
C ASN A 633 -0.97 11.17 33.98
N ILE A 634 -0.61 12.08 34.90
CA ILE A 634 -0.04 13.38 34.56
C ILE A 634 1.37 13.23 33.99
N GLN A 635 2.14 12.26 34.50
CA GLN A 635 3.51 12.01 34.09
C GLN A 635 3.58 11.00 32.94
N ASP A 636 2.83 9.90 33.06
CA ASP A 636 2.91 8.79 32.11
C ASP A 636 2.10 9.04 30.83
N LYS A 637 1.09 9.92 30.90
CA LYS A 637 0.08 10.13 29.83
C LYS A 637 -0.31 11.59 29.69
N GLU A 638 0.67 12.49 29.83
CA GLU A 638 0.50 13.95 29.86
C GLU A 638 -0.51 14.45 28.81
N ALA A 639 -0.31 14.08 27.54
CA ALA A 639 -1.13 14.57 26.44
C ALA A 639 -2.61 14.19 26.62
N ILE A 640 -2.92 12.95 27.02
CA ILE A 640 -4.30 12.50 27.23
C ILE A 640 -4.91 13.21 28.43
N PHE A 641 -4.15 13.32 29.53
CA PHE A 641 -4.61 13.99 30.74
C PHE A 641 -4.99 15.45 30.49
N ILE A 642 -4.11 16.23 29.86
CA ILE A 642 -4.33 17.66 29.57
C ILE A 642 -5.60 17.84 28.72
N HIS A 643 -5.75 17.07 27.65
CA HIS A 643 -6.89 17.19 26.75
C HIS A 643 -8.20 16.71 27.40
N LEU A 644 -8.16 15.70 28.27
CA LEU A 644 -9.33 15.26 29.03
C LEU A 644 -9.76 16.31 30.06
N VAL A 645 -8.83 16.88 30.82
CA VAL A 645 -9.09 17.96 31.79
C VAL A 645 -9.64 19.20 31.09
N TRP A 646 -9.10 19.54 29.93
CA TRP A 646 -9.65 20.60 29.08
C TRP A 646 -11.08 20.29 28.64
N ALA A 647 -11.35 19.06 28.16
CA ALA A 647 -12.67 18.64 27.70
C ALA A 647 -13.72 18.66 28.83
N ILE A 648 -13.35 18.28 30.06
CA ILE A 648 -14.20 18.45 31.25
C ILE A 648 -14.55 19.94 31.43
N GLY A 649 -13.53 20.80 31.40
CA GLY A 649 -13.70 22.25 31.53
C GLY A 649 -14.57 22.86 30.45
N GLU A 650 -14.52 22.37 29.21
CA GLU A 650 -15.34 22.86 28.11
C GLU A 650 -16.78 22.35 28.17
N PHE A 651 -16.97 21.03 28.25
CA PHE A 651 -18.26 20.39 27.95
C PHE A 651 -19.09 20.01 29.17
N LEU A 652 -18.54 20.01 30.40
CA LEU A 652 -19.33 19.75 31.61
C LEU A 652 -20.20 20.97 31.97
N SER A 653 -21.34 21.10 31.30
CA SER A 653 -22.30 22.20 31.47
C SER A 653 -23.72 21.77 31.12
N VAL A 654 -24.71 22.39 31.77
CA VAL A 654 -26.14 22.24 31.44
C VAL A 654 -26.45 22.67 30.01
N SER A 655 -25.66 23.59 29.45
CA SER A 655 -25.78 24.03 28.05
C SER A 655 -25.39 22.94 27.04
N CYS A 656 -24.49 22.02 27.43
CA CYS A 656 -24.00 20.93 26.59
C CYS A 656 -24.84 19.66 26.77
N ASP A 657 -25.26 19.34 28.00
CA ASP A 657 -26.18 18.25 28.30
C ASP A 657 -27.14 18.64 29.43
N LYS A 658 -28.45 18.52 29.17
CA LYS A 658 -29.51 18.84 30.13
C LYS A 658 -29.50 17.95 31.38
N ARG A 659 -28.86 16.78 31.32
CA ARG A 659 -28.71 15.86 32.46
C ARG A 659 -27.58 16.28 33.40
N CYS A 660 -26.74 17.22 33.01
CA CYS A 660 -25.67 17.75 33.88
C CYS A 660 -26.29 18.43 35.11
N THR A 661 -25.90 17.99 36.31
CA THR A 661 -26.37 18.56 37.58
C THR A 661 -25.26 19.32 38.28
N GLY A 662 -25.63 20.26 39.18
CA GLY A 662 -24.66 20.96 40.02
C GLY A 662 -23.86 20.01 40.93
N GLU A 663 -24.47 18.90 41.36
CA GLU A 663 -23.79 17.84 42.12
C GLU A 663 -22.69 17.16 41.28
N GLN A 664 -22.96 16.88 39.99
CA GLN A 664 -21.97 16.31 39.10
C GLN A 664 -20.80 17.28 38.86
N ILE A 665 -21.09 18.56 38.63
CA ILE A 665 -20.05 19.61 38.52
C ILE A 665 -19.18 19.65 39.78
N THR A 666 -19.81 19.57 40.95
CA THR A 666 -19.11 19.58 42.24
C THR A 666 -18.21 18.36 42.40
N ARG A 667 -18.67 17.16 42.01
CA ARG A 667 -17.88 15.93 42.07
C ARG A 667 -16.63 16.00 41.20
N PHE A 668 -16.75 16.49 39.95
CA PHE A 668 -15.60 16.72 39.08
C PHE A 668 -14.64 17.77 39.65
N PHE A 669 -15.17 18.86 40.18
CA PHE A 669 -14.37 19.89 40.83
C PHE A 669 -13.56 19.32 41.99
N GLU A 670 -14.18 18.54 42.87
CA GLU A 670 -13.53 17.96 44.04
C GLU A 670 -12.41 16.99 43.67
N THR A 671 -12.64 16.10 42.70
CA THR A 671 -11.60 15.20 42.21
C THR A 671 -10.41 15.96 41.64
N LEU A 672 -10.64 16.95 40.78
CA LEU A 672 -9.57 17.73 40.16
C LEU A 672 -8.86 18.66 41.15
N GLU A 673 -9.58 19.14 42.17
CA GLU A 673 -9.02 19.96 43.26
C GLU A 673 -8.03 19.14 44.10
N VAL A 674 -8.38 17.89 44.43
CA VAL A 674 -7.48 16.96 45.13
C VAL A 674 -6.21 16.71 44.32
N VAL A 675 -6.35 16.44 43.02
CA VAL A 675 -5.22 16.21 42.12
C VAL A 675 -4.31 17.44 42.04
N LEU A 676 -4.88 18.63 41.81
CA LEU A 676 -4.11 19.87 41.77
C LEU A 676 -3.41 20.15 43.11
N PHE A 677 -4.08 19.87 44.23
CA PHE A 677 -3.48 19.99 45.55
C PHE A 677 -2.29 19.04 45.70
N GLU A 678 -2.41 17.78 45.33
CA GLU A 678 -1.35 16.78 45.48
C GLU A 678 -0.09 17.18 44.70
N ILE A 679 -0.23 17.56 43.42
CA ILE A 679 0.93 17.92 42.57
C ILE A 679 1.56 19.27 42.94
N THR A 680 0.84 20.15 43.62
CA THR A 680 1.35 21.46 44.07
C THR A 680 1.89 21.44 45.50
N GLN A 681 1.73 20.34 46.24
CA GLN A 681 2.29 20.15 47.58
C GLN A 681 3.66 19.47 47.54
N LEU A 682 4.62 20.04 46.79
CA LEU A 682 5.97 19.49 46.70
C LEU A 682 6.74 19.67 48.02
N ARG A 683 7.12 18.56 48.64
CA ARG A 683 8.03 18.52 49.81
C ARG A 683 9.46 18.27 49.33
N PRO A 684 10.48 18.88 49.97
CA PRO A 684 11.88 18.62 49.64
C PRO A 684 12.24 17.18 50.03
N VAL A 685 12.18 16.28 49.07
CA VAL A 685 12.60 14.87 49.16
C VAL A 685 13.64 14.62 48.06
N ALA A 686 14.53 13.64 48.26
CA ALA A 686 15.67 13.33 47.39
C ALA A 686 15.35 13.17 45.88
N SER A 687 14.09 12.92 45.51
CA SER A 687 13.56 12.99 44.15
C SER A 687 12.23 13.74 44.16
N THR A 688 12.24 15.04 43.85
CA THR A 688 10.99 15.82 43.73
C THR A 688 10.38 15.53 42.35
N PRO A 689 9.11 15.09 42.25
CA PRO A 689 8.49 14.81 40.96
C PRO A 689 8.33 16.09 40.14
N HIS A 690 8.74 16.05 38.88
CA HIS A 690 8.49 17.10 37.90
C HIS A 690 7.12 16.84 37.26
N TYR A 691 6.25 17.86 37.24
CA TYR A 691 4.96 17.81 36.55
C TYR A 691 4.94 18.88 35.45
N PRO A 692 4.29 18.64 34.30
CA PRO A 692 4.26 19.63 33.23
C PRO A 692 3.51 20.91 33.65
N PRO A 693 4.07 22.12 33.43
CA PRO A 693 3.40 23.40 33.73
C PRO A 693 2.02 23.51 33.05
N CYS A 694 1.91 23.01 31.81
CA CYS A 694 0.67 22.94 31.05
C CYS A 694 -0.43 22.13 31.75
N ALA A 695 -0.08 21.08 32.49
CA ALA A 695 -1.05 20.29 33.25
C ALA A 695 -1.58 21.07 34.47
N ILE A 696 -0.70 21.78 35.18
CA ILE A 696 -1.07 22.64 36.32
C ILE A 696 -2.00 23.77 35.84
N THR A 697 -1.64 24.45 34.75
CA THR A 697 -2.46 25.53 34.20
C THR A 697 -3.80 25.02 33.67
N ALA A 698 -3.83 23.86 33.00
CA ALA A 698 -5.07 23.24 32.54
C ALA A 698 -6.02 22.91 33.71
N LEU A 699 -5.51 22.32 34.81
CA LEU A 699 -6.30 22.05 36.02
C LEU A 699 -6.84 23.35 36.64
N MET A 700 -6.02 24.38 36.78
CA MET A 700 -6.45 25.68 37.30
C MET A 700 -7.55 26.31 36.44
N VAL A 701 -7.39 26.30 35.12
CA VAL A 701 -8.39 26.82 34.17
C VAL A 701 -9.69 26.02 34.26
N THR A 702 -9.61 24.69 34.30
CA THR A 702 -10.80 23.84 34.40
C THR A 702 -11.53 24.05 35.72
N LEU A 703 -10.85 24.12 36.86
CA LEU A 703 -11.47 24.43 38.15
C LEU A 703 -12.15 25.81 38.14
N ALA A 704 -11.52 26.82 37.53
CA ALA A 704 -12.11 28.14 37.39
C ALA A 704 -13.38 28.13 36.50
N LYS A 705 -13.38 27.36 35.40
CA LYS A 705 -14.56 27.17 34.54
C LYS A 705 -15.71 26.49 35.29
N LEU A 706 -15.41 25.42 36.02
CA LEU A 706 -16.43 24.71 36.84
C LEU A 706 -16.99 25.62 37.94
N ALA A 707 -16.15 26.42 38.60
CA ALA A 707 -16.59 27.38 39.61
C ALA A 707 -17.43 28.53 39.03
N ALA A 708 -17.16 28.97 37.80
CA ALA A 708 -18.01 29.95 37.12
C ALA A 708 -19.39 29.37 36.74
N ARG A 709 -19.53 28.05 36.66
CA ARG A 709 -20.80 27.34 36.41
C ARG A 709 -21.54 26.98 37.71
N SER A 710 -20.82 26.83 38.82
CA SER A 710 -21.38 26.60 40.16
C SER A 710 -20.73 27.56 41.16
N GLN A 711 -21.42 28.68 41.43
CA GLN A 711 -20.85 29.83 42.14
C GLN A 711 -20.40 29.51 43.58
N ASP A 712 -20.97 28.48 44.21
CA ASP A 712 -20.59 28.02 45.55
C ASP A 712 -19.14 27.53 45.62
N LEU A 713 -18.52 27.20 44.47
CA LEU A 713 -17.14 26.72 44.38
C LEU A 713 -16.11 27.86 44.22
N ILE A 714 -16.55 29.08 43.90
CA ILE A 714 -15.66 30.24 43.66
C ILE A 714 -14.71 30.53 44.84
N PRO A 715 -15.15 30.51 46.11
CA PRO A 715 -14.25 30.74 47.24
C PRO A 715 -13.12 29.70 47.34
N ARG A 716 -13.42 28.43 47.05
CA ARG A 716 -12.46 27.32 47.11
C ARG A 716 -11.34 27.50 46.09
N VAL A 717 -11.68 27.70 44.81
CA VAL A 717 -10.69 27.91 43.75
C VAL A 717 -9.90 29.21 43.96
N SER A 718 -10.52 30.27 44.46
CA SER A 718 -9.83 31.53 44.76
C SER A 718 -8.76 31.35 45.83
N ILE A 719 -9.01 30.54 46.86
CA ILE A 719 -7.98 30.22 47.86
C ILE A 719 -6.80 29.48 47.20
N PHE A 720 -7.07 28.49 46.35
CA PHE A 720 -6.01 27.77 45.62
C PHE A 720 -5.16 28.69 44.73
N LEU A 721 -5.80 29.50 43.89
CA LEU A 721 -5.10 30.43 43.00
C LEU A 721 -4.23 31.43 43.78
N SER A 722 -4.66 31.84 44.99
CA SER A 722 -3.88 32.78 45.82
C SER A 722 -2.60 32.15 46.37
N LYS A 723 -2.64 30.84 46.64
CA LYS A 723 -1.51 30.05 47.13
C LYS A 723 -0.49 29.73 46.04
N MET A 724 -0.82 29.92 44.75
CA MET A 724 0.14 29.70 43.65
C MET A 724 1.36 30.62 43.75
N LYS A 725 1.20 31.83 44.33
CA LYS A 725 2.32 32.70 44.65
C LYS A 725 3.32 32.04 45.61
N THR A 726 2.81 31.39 46.66
CA THR A 726 3.63 30.68 47.64
C THR A 726 4.25 29.41 47.03
N PHE A 727 3.51 28.72 46.16
CA PHE A 727 4.02 27.55 45.43
C PHE A 727 5.24 27.91 44.57
N VAL A 728 5.14 28.93 43.73
CA VAL A 728 6.24 29.34 42.84
C VAL A 728 7.45 29.90 43.60
N GLN A 729 7.24 30.43 44.80
CA GLN A 729 8.32 30.91 45.67
C GLN A 729 8.98 29.81 46.52
N ASN A 730 8.45 28.59 46.51
CA ASN A 730 8.99 27.48 47.30
C ASN A 730 10.36 27.04 46.73
N PRO A 731 11.43 26.98 47.55
CA PRO A 731 12.76 26.55 47.11
C PRO A 731 12.76 25.20 46.37
N ALA A 732 11.94 24.24 46.81
CA ALA A 732 11.82 22.91 46.20
C ALA A 732 11.17 22.96 44.80
N VAL A 733 10.37 23.98 44.52
CA VAL A 733 9.72 24.20 43.22
C VAL A 733 10.67 24.94 42.29
N THR A 734 11.37 25.97 42.79
CA THR A 734 12.37 26.72 42.00
C THR A 734 13.56 25.89 41.54
N SER A 735 13.82 24.74 42.18
CA SER A 735 14.84 23.78 41.73
C SER A 735 14.39 22.87 40.60
N VAL A 736 13.08 22.74 40.38
CA VAL A 736 12.49 21.79 39.41
C VAL A 736 12.06 22.50 38.13
N TYR A 737 11.55 23.72 38.22
CA TYR A 737 10.98 24.47 37.09
C TYR A 737 11.88 25.62 36.64
N CYS A 738 11.85 25.95 35.35
CA CYS A 738 12.53 27.13 34.86
C CYS A 738 11.74 28.41 35.21
N LYS A 739 12.38 29.58 35.09
CA LYS A 739 11.73 30.86 35.43
C LYS A 739 10.51 31.14 34.54
N GLU A 740 10.58 30.77 33.27
CA GLU A 740 9.51 31.00 32.29
C GLU A 740 8.25 30.21 32.66
N ASP A 741 8.39 28.92 33.00
CA ASP A 741 7.29 28.07 33.46
C ASP A 741 6.60 28.63 34.72
N LEU A 742 7.41 29.10 35.66
CA LEU A 742 6.94 29.67 36.92
C LEU A 742 6.19 31.00 36.70
N GLU A 743 6.69 31.83 35.79
CA GLU A 743 6.02 33.07 35.39
C GLU A 743 4.70 32.79 34.67
N GLU A 744 4.63 31.77 33.82
CA GLU A 744 3.39 31.35 33.15
C GLU A 744 2.32 30.92 34.16
N ILE A 745 2.69 30.04 35.10
CA ILE A 745 1.77 29.56 36.15
C ILE A 745 1.24 30.73 36.98
N LEU A 746 2.11 31.65 37.41
CA LEU A 746 1.71 32.83 38.19
C LEU A 746 0.81 33.79 37.41
N THR A 747 1.16 34.04 36.15
CA THR A 747 0.39 34.92 35.27
C THR A 747 -1.01 34.36 35.10
N ARG A 748 -1.11 33.06 34.78
CA ARG A 748 -2.40 32.38 34.64
C ARG A 748 -3.20 32.40 35.93
N ALA A 749 -2.57 32.13 37.08
CA ALA A 749 -3.25 32.17 38.38
C ALA A 749 -3.85 33.55 38.67
N THR A 750 -3.08 34.60 38.39
CA THR A 750 -3.49 35.99 38.62
C THR A 750 -4.64 36.40 37.71
N GLU A 751 -4.58 36.02 36.44
CA GLU A 751 -5.63 36.25 35.45
C GLU A 751 -6.96 35.59 35.84
N LEU A 752 -6.91 34.30 36.19
CA LEU A 752 -8.10 33.54 36.62
C LEU A 752 -8.69 34.11 37.92
N MET A 753 -7.84 34.48 38.87
CA MET A 753 -8.26 35.14 40.12
C MET A 753 -9.02 36.43 39.83
N ASN A 754 -8.50 37.28 38.94
CA ASN A 754 -9.11 38.55 38.63
C ASN A 754 -10.43 38.38 37.90
N LEU A 755 -10.53 37.40 36.99
CA LEU A 755 -11.79 37.09 36.31
C LEU A 755 -12.86 36.60 37.29
N LEU A 756 -12.50 35.71 38.24
CA LEU A 756 -13.45 35.14 39.21
C LEU A 756 -13.98 36.15 40.24
N LYS A 757 -13.32 37.30 40.43
CA LYS A 757 -13.88 38.44 41.20
C LYS A 757 -15.14 39.01 40.59
N MET A 758 -15.39 38.73 39.30
CA MET A 758 -16.58 39.14 38.56
C MET A 758 -17.33 37.90 38.03
N PRO A 759 -18.10 37.17 38.88
CA PRO A 759 -18.68 35.87 38.53
C PRO A 759 -19.55 35.88 37.27
N SER A 760 -20.30 36.96 37.03
CA SER A 760 -21.13 37.13 35.83
C SER A 760 -20.30 37.24 34.55
N LEU A 761 -19.19 37.98 34.57
CA LEU A 761 -18.24 38.05 33.45
C LEU A 761 -17.49 36.75 33.28
N ALA A 762 -17.07 36.10 34.37
CA ALA A 762 -16.42 34.79 34.33
C ALA A 762 -17.33 33.76 33.65
N HIS A 763 -18.61 33.71 34.02
CA HIS A 763 -19.59 32.81 33.40
C HIS A 763 -19.73 33.07 31.90
N PHE A 764 -19.80 34.34 31.48
CA PHE A 764 -19.90 34.73 30.07
C PHE A 764 -18.65 34.40 29.26
N VAL A 765 -17.45 34.68 29.80
CA VAL A 765 -16.16 34.38 29.15
C VAL A 765 -15.95 32.88 29.00
N PHE A 766 -16.36 32.08 30.00
CA PHE A 766 -16.19 30.62 29.99
C PHE A 766 -17.35 29.84 29.36
N THR A 767 -18.47 30.50 29.03
CA THR A 767 -19.66 29.88 28.44
C THR A 767 -20.25 30.77 27.34
N PRO A 768 -19.58 30.89 26.17
CA PRO A 768 -20.11 31.69 25.06
C PRO A 768 -21.44 31.09 24.54
N PRO A 769 -22.46 31.92 24.22
CA PRO A 769 -23.76 31.43 23.80
C PRO A 769 -23.71 30.72 22.44
N VAL A 770 -24.29 29.52 22.38
CA VAL A 770 -24.41 28.70 21.16
C VAL A 770 -25.57 29.27 20.32
N GLY A 771 -25.30 30.05 19.27
CA GLY A 771 -26.33 30.39 18.27
C GLY A 771 -26.32 31.79 17.63
N VAL A 772 -25.41 32.70 17.96
CA VAL A 772 -25.26 33.95 17.19
C VAL A 772 -24.17 33.73 16.13
N ALA A 773 -24.52 33.91 14.86
CA ALA A 773 -23.57 33.85 13.74
C ALA A 773 -22.29 34.59 14.12
N SER A 774 -21.20 33.82 14.25
CA SER A 774 -19.90 34.31 14.68
C SER A 774 -19.45 35.41 13.73
N THR A 775 -19.54 36.66 14.17
CA THR A 775 -18.78 37.74 13.54
C THR A 775 -17.30 37.37 13.66
N GLY A 776 -16.50 37.64 12.62
CA GLY A 776 -15.10 37.18 12.51
C GLY A 776 -14.21 37.50 13.73
N PHE A 777 -14.63 38.45 14.57
CA PHE A 777 -13.99 38.83 15.82
C PHE A 777 -14.08 37.78 16.96
N GLN A 778 -15.08 36.89 16.97
CA GLN A 778 -15.27 35.90 18.05
C GLN A 778 -14.49 34.60 17.85
N ARG A 779 -14.17 34.24 16.60
CA ARG A 779 -13.36 33.06 16.31
C ARG A 779 -11.92 33.24 16.83
N GLU A 780 -11.42 34.47 16.88
CA GLU A 780 -10.13 34.81 17.49
C GLU A 780 -10.14 34.72 19.01
N VAL A 781 -11.27 34.89 19.71
CA VAL A 781 -11.33 34.93 21.19
C VAL A 781 -11.25 33.53 21.83
N THR A 782 -11.78 32.49 21.17
CA THR A 782 -11.66 31.09 21.65
C THR A 782 -10.27 30.51 21.48
N ASP A 783 -9.54 30.92 20.43
CA ASP A 783 -8.11 30.60 20.25
C ASP A 783 -7.20 31.54 21.07
N THR A 784 -7.77 32.56 21.73
CA THR A 784 -7.04 33.52 22.55
C THR A 784 -7.67 33.78 23.93
N LEU A 785 -8.14 32.72 24.61
CA LEU A 785 -8.46 32.80 26.05
C LEU A 785 -7.34 33.50 26.85
N PRO A 786 -6.03 33.29 26.56
CA PRO A 786 -4.96 34.09 27.14
C PRO A 786 -5.03 35.59 26.86
N SER A 787 -5.39 36.01 25.64
CA SER A 787 -5.53 37.43 25.30
C SER A 787 -6.76 38.05 25.96
N ALA A 788 -7.88 37.32 26.02
CA ALA A 788 -9.09 37.78 26.71
C ALA A 788 -8.85 37.98 28.21
N LEU A 789 -8.18 37.02 28.86
CA LEU A 789 -7.75 37.10 30.24
C LEU A 789 -6.75 38.24 30.50
N GLY A 790 -5.80 38.45 29.59
CA GLY A 790 -4.84 39.55 29.65
C GLY A 790 -5.47 40.94 29.46
N ILE A 791 -6.55 41.05 28.69
CA ILE A 791 -7.32 42.30 28.55
C ILE A 791 -8.11 42.58 29.83
N VAL A 792 -8.85 41.60 30.35
CA VAL A 792 -9.63 41.74 31.59
C VAL A 792 -8.72 42.09 32.77
N THR A 793 -7.56 41.45 32.88
CA THR A 793 -6.58 41.74 33.94
C THR A 793 -6.01 43.15 33.83
N ARG A 794 -5.70 43.64 32.62
CA ARG A 794 -5.26 45.02 32.40
C ARG A 794 -6.33 46.05 32.75
N LEU A 795 -7.61 45.74 32.52
CA LEU A 795 -8.73 46.61 32.87
C LEU A 795 -9.01 46.64 34.39
N LEU A 796 -8.66 45.56 35.11
CA LEU A 796 -8.85 45.42 36.55
C LEU A 796 -7.65 45.87 37.39
N GLN A 797 -6.48 46.12 36.77
CA GLN A 797 -5.36 46.72 37.47
C GLN A 797 -5.68 48.19 37.80
N PRO A 798 -5.47 48.66 39.05
CA PRO A 798 -5.60 50.07 39.35
C PRO A 798 -4.59 50.85 38.50
N ALA A 799 -5.05 51.88 37.80
CA ALA A 799 -4.18 52.76 37.03
C ALA A 799 -3.04 53.26 37.94
N PRO A 800 -1.77 53.22 37.49
CA PRO A 800 -0.67 53.74 38.29
C PRO A 800 -0.85 55.26 38.39
N GLY A 801 -1.42 55.75 39.50
CA GLY A 801 -1.54 57.18 39.76
C GLY A 801 -2.74 57.67 40.57
N PHE A 802 -3.75 56.86 40.91
CA PHE A 802 -4.85 57.34 41.75
C PHE A 802 -4.75 56.83 43.19
N VAL A 803 -4.20 57.69 44.06
CA VAL A 803 -4.32 57.59 45.52
C VAL A 803 -5.76 57.97 45.90
N PRO A 804 -6.45 57.21 46.78
CA PRO A 804 -7.84 57.51 47.13
C PRO A 804 -7.93 58.69 48.10
N GLY A 805 -8.84 59.61 47.79
CA GLY A 805 -9.39 60.61 48.73
C GLY A 805 -10.77 60.19 49.20
#